data_AF-B9WEH5-F1
#
_entry.id   AF-B9WEH5-F1
#
_cell.length_a   1.000
_cell.length_b   1.000
_cell.length_c   1.000
_cell.angle_alpha   90.00
_cell.angle_beta   90.00
_cell.angle_gamma   90.00
#
_symmetry.space_group_name_H-M   'P 1'
#
loop_
_entity.id
_entity.type
_entity.pdbx_description
1 polymer ?
#
loop_
_entity_poly.entity_id
_entity_poly.type
_entity_poly.pdbx_seq_one_letter_code
_entity_poly.pdbx_strand_id
1 'polypeptide(L)'
;MFYRYTLTQRPLLRCCKFVYTIHGTSNFATLSSTTPTLSSSYNFQPSIRKNPFTPVEDTQASTEKPIDIIQSIDTTLESNSTSTSTHINDINSIDLPTATDEQNTIPATDIINRISEIIVTDTKRATQLYKGVKDKFKRKVIGSELIKSFRADKVKLSIWRYIIDPRGKITRMSILNVLDSILETSDKLNGMKIEILLNYLHKLSATNNINTDPLLLSSKKFHDLLRLVPSEKHFILYSYMVQLNIQPAIRRHMDGLKKKLINESAKTRFVAQTGYFSPKWHELTKTQFNKTKRLQMVNFFAIADFERFAQNSIKHNQPAMALYYLNCMLSKFERKCLYGAKVVDSTTTEQDIQMLLRTVLNLVMKFKGGSHGIDVLKYMNSENLRVTFDLYLSLLQNLRQSENYNEFAVVLNNLPLEDLSYEQKLSIGTEILAMIQSRFPISPKVIIGYVGALFNGSDPSKNQGLDMLNELQVLGIPFGSSGVAKIPSVDVVQVATIHSQLKGLSITHNCLPYVYNVLMDSLDNILESPEVVWQLYKQYSLVVSNSSLNITCDEVITTFLDHLLRTDEDTSFPVIHTIENYRIAKKITKFYYTFPDIKLSSLNSELLIQTALLIHKDYSFALEMLKLSRQKGNPFTFNQVYPFIKYHYDNKEYSEARVWYDELAKSGAGSTGIMLSELFGIAKQLGWPVNSCTYKFNITKRKRHNKQALDEIQKDSAMFIEKSDIDDGRDNDHQIATNNNNNDFENELGSILQSLNQKSKIT
;
A
#
# COMPACT_ATOMS: atom_id res chain seq x y z
N MET A 1 -29.86 19.72 -0.13
CA MET A 1 -30.23 18.67 -1.10
C MET A 1 -29.09 18.51 -2.09
N PHE A 2 -28.53 17.30 -2.11
CA PHE A 2 -27.78 16.58 -3.16
C PHE A 2 -27.01 17.29 -4.31
N TYR A 3 -25.78 16.78 -4.48
CA TYR A 3 -24.91 16.70 -5.68
C TYR A 3 -24.46 17.98 -6.40
N ARG A 4 -23.15 18.23 -6.34
CA ARG A 4 -22.28 18.52 -7.51
C ARG A 4 -20.82 18.27 -7.14
N TYR A 5 -20.36 17.05 -7.42
CA TYR A 5 -18.96 16.80 -7.70
C TYR A 5 -18.71 17.31 -9.12
N THR A 6 -18.14 18.50 -9.25
CA THR A 6 -17.53 18.97 -10.49
C THR A 6 -16.03 18.84 -10.33
N LEU A 7 -15.49 17.73 -10.83
CA LEU A 7 -14.12 17.68 -11.35
C LEU A 7 -14.10 18.55 -12.60
N THR A 8 -13.83 19.85 -12.42
CA THR A 8 -13.61 20.77 -13.54
C THR A 8 -12.41 21.64 -13.21
N GLN A 9 -11.42 21.57 -14.09
CA GLN A 9 -10.28 22.48 -14.25
C GLN A 9 -9.24 22.52 -13.13
N ARG A 10 -8.17 21.73 -13.28
CA ARG A 10 -6.81 22.15 -12.88
C ARG A 10 -5.76 21.51 -13.81
N PRO A 11 -5.02 22.29 -14.61
CA PRO A 11 -3.80 21.79 -15.23
C PRO A 11 -2.79 21.51 -14.12
N LEU A 12 -2.24 20.30 -14.09
CA LEU A 12 -1.12 19.98 -13.21
C LEU A 12 0.08 20.83 -13.64
N LEU A 13 0.56 21.67 -12.72
CA LEU A 13 1.79 22.48 -12.83
C LEU A 13 1.73 23.77 -13.68
N ARG A 14 0.85 24.73 -13.35
CA ARG A 14 1.16 26.17 -13.59
C ARG A 14 1.85 26.79 -12.37
N CYS A 15 3.12 26.47 -12.17
CA CYS A 15 4.02 27.23 -11.29
C CYS A 15 5.25 27.69 -12.07
N CYS A 16 5.02 28.41 -13.18
CA CYS A 16 6.02 29.27 -13.80
C CYS A 16 5.35 30.56 -14.27
N LYS A 17 5.92 31.70 -13.83
CA LYS A 17 5.65 33.10 -14.19
C LYS A 17 4.54 33.84 -13.40
N PHE A 18 5.00 34.67 -12.47
CA PHE A 18 4.33 35.90 -12.02
C PHE A 18 4.18 36.88 -13.20
N VAL A 19 2.97 37.38 -13.47
CA VAL A 19 2.67 38.79 -13.84
C VAL A 19 1.20 39.08 -13.44
N TYR A 20 0.96 40.21 -12.76
CA TYR A 20 -0.36 40.78 -12.43
C TYR A 20 -1.11 41.23 -13.68
N THR A 21 -2.42 40.97 -13.80
CA THR A 21 -3.46 42.01 -14.02
C THR A 21 -4.89 41.45 -13.92
N ILE A 22 -5.81 42.32 -13.46
CA ILE A 22 -7.24 42.11 -13.19
C ILE A 22 -8.06 42.63 -14.39
N HIS A 23 -9.15 41.91 -14.76
CA HIS A 23 -10.45 42.32 -15.35
C HIS A 23 -11.00 41.09 -16.09
N GLY A 24 -12.27 40.65 -16.05
CA GLY A 24 -13.57 41.27 -15.80
C GLY A 24 -14.50 40.83 -16.95
N THR A 25 -15.78 40.50 -16.66
CA THR A 25 -16.91 40.20 -17.58
C THR A 25 -16.94 38.77 -18.18
N SER A 26 -17.91 37.87 -17.92
CA SER A 26 -19.39 37.83 -18.03
C SER A 26 -19.90 37.50 -19.45
N ASN A 27 -20.84 36.53 -19.52
CA ASN A 27 -22.09 36.53 -20.30
C ASN A 27 -22.35 35.49 -21.45
N PHE A 28 -23.42 34.68 -21.22
CA PHE A 28 -24.41 34.03 -22.13
C PHE A 28 -23.95 32.90 -23.08
N ALA A 29 -24.78 31.98 -23.59
CA ALA A 29 -26.07 31.34 -23.25
C ALA A 29 -26.40 30.38 -24.43
N THR A 30 -27.03 29.23 -24.13
CA THR A 30 -28.08 28.52 -24.91
C THR A 30 -27.92 28.28 -26.43
N LEU A 31 -28.03 27.02 -26.88
CA LEU A 31 -29.23 26.49 -27.58
C LEU A 31 -29.01 25.09 -28.17
N SER A 32 -30.04 24.28 -27.97
CA SER A 32 -30.37 22.97 -28.54
C SER A 32 -30.65 23.00 -30.04
N SER A 33 -30.41 21.89 -30.74
CA SER A 33 -31.31 21.43 -31.81
C SER A 33 -31.24 19.91 -32.02
N THR A 34 -32.39 19.35 -32.34
CA THR A 34 -32.73 17.93 -32.47
C THR A 34 -33.10 17.59 -33.92
N THR A 35 -32.82 16.32 -34.30
CA THR A 35 -33.53 15.44 -35.27
C THR A 35 -33.48 15.75 -36.79
N PRO A 36 -33.79 14.81 -37.73
CA PRO A 36 -34.14 13.37 -37.62
C PRO A 36 -33.51 12.37 -38.66
N THR A 37 -33.84 11.10 -38.40
CA THR A 37 -33.80 9.78 -39.08
C THR A 37 -33.99 9.61 -40.61
N LEU A 38 -33.45 8.50 -41.17
CA LEU A 38 -34.07 7.43 -42.04
C LEU A 38 -32.92 6.54 -42.60
N SER A 39 -32.70 5.25 -42.28
CA SER A 39 -33.46 3.97 -42.33
C SER A 39 -33.31 3.17 -43.64
N SER A 40 -32.74 1.96 -43.53
CA SER A 40 -33.09 0.73 -44.29
C SER A 40 -32.44 -0.48 -43.58
N SER A 41 -33.11 -1.21 -42.67
CA SER A 41 -33.95 -2.44 -42.87
C SER A 41 -33.20 -3.56 -43.62
N TYR A 42 -33.08 -4.83 -43.19
CA TYR A 42 -33.96 -5.78 -42.46
C TYR A 42 -33.08 -6.76 -41.62
N ASN A 43 -33.31 -7.06 -40.32
CA ASN A 43 -34.35 -7.84 -39.61
C ASN A 43 -34.35 -9.37 -39.80
N PHE A 44 -34.01 -10.12 -38.74
CA PHE A 44 -34.98 -11.00 -38.05
C PHE A 44 -34.55 -11.42 -36.61
N GLN A 45 -35.35 -10.96 -35.63
CA GLN A 45 -35.67 -11.54 -34.32
C GLN A 45 -37.13 -12.04 -34.44
N PRO A 46 -37.72 -12.96 -33.62
CA PRO A 46 -37.82 -12.79 -32.16
C PRO A 46 -37.98 -14.11 -31.33
N SER A 47 -37.98 -14.09 -30.00
CA SER A 47 -39.22 -14.22 -29.21
C SER A 47 -38.96 -13.97 -27.72
N ILE A 48 -39.40 -12.80 -27.26
CA ILE A 48 -39.67 -12.48 -25.85
C ILE A 48 -41.18 -12.68 -25.67
N ARG A 49 -41.60 -13.44 -24.64
CA ARG A 49 -42.98 -13.29 -24.14
C ARG A 49 -43.11 -12.06 -23.25
N LYS A 50 -44.22 -11.39 -23.50
CA LYS A 50 -44.69 -10.09 -23.03
C LYS A 50 -45.17 -10.17 -21.58
N ASN A 51 -44.71 -9.23 -20.75
CA ASN A 51 -45.19 -8.86 -19.41
C ASN A 51 -44.88 -9.83 -18.23
N PRO A 52 -43.81 -9.58 -17.43
CA PRO A 52 -43.63 -10.27 -16.15
C PRO A 52 -44.23 -9.53 -14.93
N PHE A 53 -44.73 -8.29 -15.05
CA PHE A 53 -45.08 -7.46 -13.88
C PHE A 53 -46.37 -6.63 -14.04
N THR A 54 -47.50 -7.30 -14.27
CA THR A 54 -48.83 -6.71 -14.00
C THR A 54 -49.65 -7.70 -13.17
N PRO A 55 -50.28 -7.26 -12.06
CA PRO A 55 -51.01 -8.14 -11.14
C PRO A 55 -52.39 -8.46 -11.70
N VAL A 56 -52.84 -9.70 -11.52
CA VAL A 56 -54.24 -10.09 -11.70
C VAL A 56 -54.70 -10.73 -10.39
N GLU A 57 -55.79 -10.19 -9.86
CA GLU A 57 -56.49 -10.52 -8.63
C GLU A 57 -57.20 -11.88 -8.70
N ASP A 58 -57.42 -12.47 -7.51
CA ASP A 58 -58.34 -13.56 -7.14
C ASP A 58 -58.16 -14.92 -7.89
N THR A 59 -58.00 -16.08 -7.25
CA THR A 59 -58.82 -16.61 -6.15
C THR A 59 -58.15 -17.88 -5.57
N GLN A 60 -58.17 -18.00 -4.24
CA GLN A 60 -58.30 -19.21 -3.42
C GLN A 60 -57.22 -20.32 -3.34
N ALA A 61 -56.70 -20.41 -2.10
CA ALA A 61 -56.35 -21.60 -1.31
C ALA A 61 -55.15 -22.47 -1.77
N SER A 62 -54.22 -22.91 -0.92
CA SER A 62 -54.12 -22.97 0.54
C SER A 62 -52.68 -23.37 0.94
N THR A 63 -52.26 -22.98 2.16
CA THR A 63 -51.22 -23.60 3.05
C THR A 63 -49.79 -23.70 2.49
N GLU A 64 -48.73 -23.05 3.00
CA GLU A 64 -48.32 -22.75 4.38
C GLU A 64 -47.29 -21.58 4.39
N LYS A 65 -47.36 -20.74 5.43
CA LYS A 65 -46.43 -19.63 5.75
C LYS A 65 -45.43 -20.08 6.84
N PRO A 66 -44.28 -19.40 6.95
CA PRO A 66 -44.14 -18.44 8.04
C PRO A 66 -43.63 -17.04 7.60
N ILE A 67 -44.56 -16.09 7.72
CA ILE A 67 -44.46 -14.74 8.35
C ILE A 67 -43.46 -14.72 9.52
N ASP A 68 -42.74 -13.68 9.92
CA ASP A 68 -42.43 -12.29 9.49
C ASP A 68 -41.32 -11.87 10.49
N ILE A 69 -40.24 -11.17 10.12
CA ILE A 69 -40.11 -9.70 10.02
C ILE A 69 -40.99 -8.95 11.05
N ILE A 70 -40.43 -8.65 12.23
CA ILE A 70 -41.03 -7.66 13.14
C ILE A 70 -40.38 -6.31 12.90
N GLN A 71 -41.17 -5.37 12.36
CA GLN A 71 -40.97 -3.93 12.41
C GLN A 71 -41.37 -3.38 13.78
N SER A 72 -40.68 -2.31 14.16
CA SER A 72 -40.86 -1.45 15.34
C SER A 72 -42.27 -0.88 15.53
N ILE A 73 -42.74 -0.84 16.79
CA ILE A 73 -43.77 0.09 17.28
C ILE A 73 -43.33 0.62 18.65
N ASP A 74 -43.31 1.96 18.77
CA ASP A 74 -43.23 2.71 20.03
C ASP A 74 -44.57 2.67 20.78
N THR A 75 -44.55 2.51 22.11
CA THR A 75 -45.39 3.29 23.05
C THR A 75 -44.94 3.08 24.49
N THR A 76 -44.86 4.19 25.22
CA THR A 76 -44.46 4.38 26.62
C THR A 76 -45.50 3.91 27.63
N LEU A 77 -45.07 3.28 28.75
CA LEU A 77 -45.36 3.73 30.13
C LEU A 77 -44.69 2.81 31.18
N GLU A 78 -44.32 3.47 32.27
CA GLU A 78 -43.55 3.11 33.47
C GLU A 78 -43.80 1.73 34.12
N SER A 79 -42.72 1.12 34.64
CA SER A 79 -42.64 0.77 36.08
C SER A 79 -41.23 0.32 36.49
N ASN A 80 -40.80 0.85 37.62
CA ASN A 80 -39.54 0.61 38.32
C ASN A 80 -39.34 -0.86 38.72
N SER A 81 -38.11 -1.38 38.59
CA SER A 81 -37.43 -2.07 39.70
C SER A 81 -35.93 -2.24 39.43
N THR A 82 -35.16 -1.68 40.35
CA THR A 82 -33.72 -1.76 40.55
C THR A 82 -33.20 -3.19 40.62
N SER A 83 -32.18 -3.51 39.82
CA SER A 83 -31.13 -4.45 40.24
C SER A 83 -29.78 -4.10 39.59
N THR A 84 -28.78 -3.98 40.45
CA THR A 84 -27.40 -3.57 40.22
C THR A 84 -26.60 -4.62 39.46
N SER A 85 -26.02 -4.26 38.31
CA SER A 85 -24.73 -4.82 37.88
C SER A 85 -23.96 -3.82 37.02
N THR A 86 -22.75 -3.51 37.46
CA THR A 86 -21.78 -2.62 36.82
C THR A 86 -21.09 -3.35 35.68
N HIS A 87 -21.53 -3.10 34.44
CA HIS A 87 -20.72 -3.40 33.25
C HIS A 87 -20.54 -2.13 32.41
N ILE A 88 -19.30 -1.63 32.44
CA ILE A 88 -18.75 -0.61 31.55
C ILE A 88 -18.66 -1.23 30.16
N ASN A 89 -19.67 -1.03 29.32
CA ASN A 89 -19.62 -1.12 27.85
C ASN A 89 -21.03 -0.83 27.32
N ASP A 90 -21.41 0.45 27.26
CA ASP A 90 -22.42 0.99 26.32
C ASP A 90 -22.51 2.52 26.52
N ILE A 91 -21.53 3.25 25.97
CA ILE A 91 -21.58 4.72 25.87
C ILE A 91 -21.44 5.12 24.40
N ASN A 92 -22.30 4.58 23.54
CA ASN A 92 -22.45 5.05 22.15
C ASN A 92 -23.90 5.10 21.66
N SER A 93 -24.89 4.96 22.55
CA SER A 93 -26.30 5.08 22.20
C SER A 93 -27.05 5.88 23.27
N ILE A 94 -26.89 7.20 23.23
CA ILE A 94 -27.91 8.12 23.71
C ILE A 94 -28.06 9.17 22.62
N ASP A 95 -29.29 9.29 22.13
CA ASP A 95 -29.67 10.15 21.01
C ASP A 95 -29.24 11.61 21.21
N LEU A 96 -28.54 12.11 20.20
CA LEU A 96 -28.16 13.52 20.10
C LEU A 96 -29.38 14.34 19.64
N PRO A 97 -29.63 15.52 20.23
CA PRO A 97 -30.18 16.61 19.46
C PRO A 97 -29.14 16.98 18.38
N THR A 98 -29.55 16.82 17.13
CA THR A 98 -28.82 17.32 15.96
C THR A 98 -28.62 18.83 16.09
N ALA A 99 -27.60 19.36 15.42
CA ALA A 99 -27.22 20.77 15.42
C ALA A 99 -28.41 21.72 15.12
N THR A 100 -29.12 22.17 16.15
CA THR A 100 -30.17 23.20 16.09
C THR A 100 -29.63 24.53 16.63
N ASP A 101 -30.24 25.64 16.24
CA ASP A 101 -29.86 27.02 16.58
C ASP A 101 -29.94 27.37 18.10
N GLU A 102 -30.26 26.39 18.94
CA GLU A 102 -30.39 26.50 20.41
C GLU A 102 -29.10 26.90 21.13
N GLN A 103 -27.92 26.62 20.59
CA GLN A 103 -26.66 26.99 21.27
C GLN A 103 -26.37 28.50 21.26
N ASN A 104 -27.02 29.24 20.36
CA ASN A 104 -26.92 30.70 20.36
C ASN A 104 -27.80 31.34 21.43
N THR A 105 -28.88 30.68 21.87
CA THR A 105 -29.82 31.20 22.89
C THR A 105 -29.35 30.92 24.32
N ILE A 106 -28.50 29.91 24.56
CA ILE A 106 -27.94 29.61 25.89
C ILE A 106 -27.01 30.74 26.36
N PRO A 107 -27.13 31.30 27.58
CA PRO A 107 -26.21 32.32 28.10
C PRO A 107 -24.73 31.92 28.02
N ALA A 108 -23.83 32.89 27.77
CA ALA A 108 -22.39 32.63 27.65
C ALA A 108 -21.81 32.01 28.94
N THR A 109 -22.32 32.44 30.10
CA THR A 109 -21.97 31.93 31.44
C THR A 109 -22.25 30.44 31.59
N ASP A 110 -23.38 29.96 31.11
CA ASP A 110 -23.75 28.54 31.23
C ASP A 110 -22.86 27.66 30.35
N ILE A 111 -22.48 28.16 29.17
CA ILE A 111 -21.53 27.48 28.29
C ILE A 111 -20.14 27.44 28.94
N ILE A 112 -19.69 28.53 29.57
CA ILE A 112 -18.43 28.60 30.30
C ILE A 112 -18.41 27.57 31.44
N ASN A 113 -19.46 27.49 32.25
CA ASN A 113 -19.55 26.55 33.37
C ASN A 113 -19.51 25.09 32.89
N ARG A 114 -20.34 24.76 31.90
CA ARG A 114 -20.37 23.40 31.31
C ARG A 114 -19.03 23.00 30.71
N ILE A 115 -18.36 23.89 29.98
CA ILE A 115 -17.03 23.60 29.43
C ILE A 115 -16.01 23.41 30.56
N SER A 116 -16.06 24.23 31.61
CA SER A 116 -15.12 24.14 32.75
C SER A 116 -15.20 22.80 33.48
N GLU A 117 -16.39 22.24 33.62
CA GLU A 117 -16.64 20.93 34.23
C GLU A 117 -16.14 19.79 33.35
N ILE A 118 -16.40 19.84 32.04
CA ILE A 118 -16.20 18.68 31.16
C ILE A 118 -14.88 18.70 30.36
N ILE A 119 -14.11 19.80 30.36
CA ILE A 119 -12.93 19.96 29.49
C ILE A 119 -11.91 18.80 29.60
N VAL A 120 -11.77 18.20 30.79
CA VAL A 120 -10.86 17.07 31.03
C VAL A 120 -11.56 15.72 30.90
N THR A 121 -12.82 15.60 31.32
CA THR A 121 -13.56 14.32 31.34
C THR A 121 -14.14 13.96 29.97
N ASP A 122 -14.64 14.95 29.22
CA ASP A 122 -15.15 14.83 27.85
C ASP A 122 -14.73 16.03 26.99
N THR A 123 -13.46 16.05 26.62
CA THR A 123 -12.87 17.12 25.79
C THR A 123 -13.55 17.24 24.41
N LYS A 124 -14.11 16.15 23.87
CA LYS A 124 -14.81 16.14 22.59
C LYS A 124 -16.09 16.96 22.69
N ARG A 125 -16.89 16.72 23.73
CA ARG A 125 -18.13 17.47 23.99
C ARG A 125 -17.84 18.94 24.31
N ALA A 126 -16.81 19.24 25.09
CA ALA A 126 -16.37 20.62 25.33
C ALA A 126 -16.07 21.36 24.01
N THR A 127 -15.37 20.69 23.10
CA THR A 127 -15.03 21.24 21.78
C THR A 127 -16.26 21.46 20.91
N GLN A 128 -17.21 20.52 20.93
CA GLN A 128 -18.47 20.62 20.20
C GLN A 128 -19.32 21.80 20.70
N LEU A 129 -19.44 21.98 22.02
CA LEU A 129 -20.14 23.12 22.62
C LEU A 129 -19.54 24.44 22.15
N TYR A 130 -18.22 24.59 22.22
CA TYR A 130 -17.55 25.81 21.79
C TYR A 130 -17.72 26.10 20.30
N LYS A 131 -17.50 25.09 19.44
CA LYS A 131 -17.63 25.24 17.97
C LYS A 131 -19.06 25.47 17.52
N GLY A 132 -20.03 24.99 18.29
CA GLY A 132 -21.46 25.12 18.04
C GLY A 132 -22.00 26.56 18.20
N VAL A 133 -21.35 27.40 19.02
CA VAL A 133 -21.71 28.82 19.19
C VAL A 133 -21.41 29.58 17.90
N LYS A 134 -22.40 29.90 17.07
CA LYS A 134 -22.19 30.56 15.76
C LYS A 134 -21.83 32.05 15.92
N ASP A 135 -22.32 32.71 16.97
CA ASP A 135 -22.00 34.11 17.27
C ASP A 135 -20.49 34.28 17.61
N LYS A 136 -19.79 35.06 16.77
CA LYS A 136 -18.36 35.34 16.92
C LYS A 136 -18.03 36.14 18.19
N PHE A 137 -18.88 37.09 18.59
CA PHE A 137 -18.65 37.92 19.77
C PHE A 137 -18.78 37.07 21.03
N LYS A 138 -19.90 36.36 21.18
CA LYS A 138 -20.13 35.42 22.27
C LYS A 138 -19.03 34.36 22.36
N ARG A 139 -18.61 33.78 21.22
CA ARG A 139 -17.50 32.82 21.16
C ARG A 139 -16.17 33.43 21.63
N LYS A 140 -15.90 34.70 21.33
CA LYS A 140 -14.71 35.43 21.81
C LYS A 140 -14.76 35.64 23.32
N VAL A 141 -15.90 36.03 23.88
CA VAL A 141 -16.11 36.20 25.33
C VAL A 141 -15.87 34.90 26.07
N ILE A 142 -16.54 33.81 25.65
CA ILE A 142 -16.35 32.46 26.20
C ILE A 142 -14.87 32.06 26.14
N GLY A 143 -14.22 32.29 25.00
CA GLY A 143 -12.81 32.02 24.79
C GLY A 143 -11.91 32.71 25.81
N SER A 144 -12.08 34.04 25.96
CA SER A 144 -11.27 34.85 26.87
C SER A 144 -11.49 34.52 28.34
N GLU A 145 -12.72 34.23 28.75
CA GLU A 145 -13.04 34.00 30.16
C GLU A 145 -12.53 32.65 30.64
N LEU A 146 -12.66 31.61 29.82
CA LEU A 146 -12.09 30.30 30.10
C LEU A 146 -10.55 30.31 30.12
N ILE A 147 -9.89 31.17 29.32
CA ILE A 147 -8.43 31.38 29.42
C ILE A 147 -8.04 31.94 30.79
N LYS A 148 -8.82 32.88 31.34
CA LYS A 148 -8.57 33.42 32.69
C LYS A 148 -8.85 32.38 33.76
N SER A 149 -9.98 31.68 33.67
CA SER A 149 -10.40 30.65 34.62
C SER A 149 -9.37 29.50 34.74
N PHE A 150 -8.82 29.04 33.61
CA PHE A 150 -7.85 27.95 33.62
C PHE A 150 -6.40 28.38 33.90
N ARG A 151 -6.12 29.65 34.24
CA ARG A 151 -4.74 30.15 34.37
C ARG A 151 -3.89 29.37 35.39
N ALA A 152 -4.52 28.86 36.45
CA ALA A 152 -3.86 28.05 37.48
C ALA A 152 -3.59 26.59 37.03
N ASP A 153 -4.43 26.04 36.15
CA ASP A 153 -4.31 24.67 35.65
C ASP A 153 -3.71 24.68 34.24
N LYS A 154 -2.38 24.49 34.17
CA LYS A 154 -1.62 24.49 32.91
C LYS A 154 -2.14 23.45 31.90
N VAL A 155 -2.67 22.33 32.37
CA VAL A 155 -3.20 21.26 31.51
C VAL A 155 -4.50 21.71 30.87
N LYS A 156 -5.49 22.12 31.68
CA LYS A 156 -6.78 22.66 31.17
C LYS A 156 -6.56 23.83 30.22
N LEU A 157 -5.66 24.75 30.59
CA LEU A 157 -5.32 25.90 29.77
C LEU A 157 -4.73 25.49 28.42
N SER A 158 -3.82 24.50 28.39
CA SER A 158 -3.21 24.03 27.14
C SER A 158 -4.25 23.39 26.20
N ILE A 159 -5.15 22.56 26.73
CA ILE A 159 -6.23 21.92 25.98
C ILE A 159 -7.18 23.00 25.43
N TRP A 160 -7.58 23.95 26.26
CA TRP A 160 -8.48 25.02 25.87
C TRP A 160 -7.88 25.93 24.80
N ARG A 161 -6.60 26.30 24.94
CA ARG A 161 -5.85 27.03 23.90
C ARG A 161 -5.82 26.27 22.58
N TYR A 162 -5.65 24.96 22.62
CA TYR A 162 -5.70 24.11 21.43
C TYR A 162 -7.10 24.06 20.79
N ILE A 163 -8.17 24.14 21.59
CA ILE A 163 -9.55 24.22 21.10
C ILE A 163 -9.79 25.52 20.32
N ILE A 164 -9.34 26.66 20.88
CA ILE A 164 -9.55 28.00 20.30
C ILE A 164 -8.67 28.23 19.07
N ASP A 165 -7.35 28.06 19.23
CA ASP A 165 -6.36 28.36 18.21
C ASP A 165 -5.27 27.29 18.19
N PRO A 166 -5.45 26.20 17.42
CA PRO A 166 -4.47 25.12 17.34
C PRO A 166 -3.15 25.53 16.66
N ARG A 167 -3.12 26.64 15.89
CA ARG A 167 -1.92 27.11 15.16
C ARG A 167 -1.10 28.11 15.97
N GLY A 168 -1.73 28.77 16.95
CA GLY A 168 -1.13 29.83 17.75
C GLY A 168 0.20 29.45 18.39
N LYS A 169 1.18 30.37 18.33
CA LYS A 169 2.49 30.21 18.98
C LYS A 169 2.34 29.94 20.48
N ILE A 170 1.43 30.65 21.15
CA ILE A 170 1.15 30.51 22.58
C ILE A 170 0.59 29.12 22.90
N THR A 171 -0.32 28.61 22.07
CA THR A 171 -0.86 27.25 22.18
C THR A 171 0.25 26.21 22.09
N ARG A 172 1.12 26.33 21.07
CA ARG A 172 2.23 25.39 20.87
C ARG A 172 3.21 25.38 22.03
N MET A 173 3.62 26.56 22.52
CA MET A 173 4.46 26.65 23.72
C MET A 173 3.78 26.05 24.96
N SER A 174 2.48 26.26 25.12
CA SER A 174 1.71 25.70 26.25
C SER A 174 1.70 24.17 26.22
N ILE A 175 1.52 23.56 25.04
CA ILE A 175 1.53 22.11 24.88
C ILE A 175 2.94 21.56 25.13
N LEU A 176 3.97 22.17 24.56
CA LEU A 176 5.36 21.76 24.77
C LEU A 176 5.76 21.84 26.24
N ASN A 177 5.38 22.90 26.96
CA ASN A 177 5.67 23.03 28.39
C ASN A 177 4.97 21.95 29.24
N VAL A 178 3.74 21.56 28.88
CA VAL A 178 3.03 20.47 29.58
C VAL A 178 3.71 19.14 29.29
N LEU A 179 4.11 18.87 28.04
CA LEU A 179 4.89 17.69 27.70
C LEU A 179 6.21 17.64 28.48
N ASP A 180 6.91 18.76 28.59
CA ASP A 180 8.14 18.86 29.37
C ASP A 180 7.90 18.54 30.85
N SER A 181 6.87 19.13 31.45
CA SER A 181 6.52 18.86 32.86
C SER A 181 6.19 17.37 33.10
N ILE A 182 5.51 16.73 32.15
CA ILE A 182 5.22 15.28 32.23
C ILE A 182 6.53 14.48 32.12
N LEU A 183 7.42 14.83 31.18
CA LEU A 183 8.70 14.14 30.97
C LEU A 183 9.69 14.35 32.12
N GLU A 184 9.63 15.47 32.84
CA GLU A 184 10.47 15.80 34.00
C GLU A 184 9.94 15.22 35.32
N THR A 185 8.74 14.64 35.34
CA THR A 185 8.18 13.98 36.53
C THR A 185 9.05 12.78 36.93
N SER A 186 9.27 12.60 38.24
CA SER A 186 10.16 11.58 38.84
C SER A 186 9.98 10.17 38.24
N ASP A 187 11.11 9.52 37.94
CA ASP A 187 11.15 8.19 37.31
C ASP A 187 10.57 7.07 38.18
N LYS A 188 10.42 7.29 39.50
CA LYS A 188 9.75 6.35 40.42
C LYS A 188 8.26 6.13 40.07
N LEU A 189 7.68 6.99 39.22
CA LEU A 189 6.29 6.93 38.78
C LEU A 189 6.14 6.61 37.28
N ASN A 190 7.12 5.94 36.65
CA ASN A 190 7.14 5.71 35.20
C ASN A 190 5.84 5.10 34.62
N GLY A 191 5.18 4.17 35.31
CA GLY A 191 3.88 3.63 34.89
C GLY A 191 2.79 4.71 34.81
N MET A 192 2.65 5.51 35.87
CA MET A 192 1.71 6.65 35.91
C MET A 192 2.09 7.73 34.91
N LYS A 193 3.39 7.97 34.68
CA LYS A 193 3.92 8.94 33.71
C LYS A 193 3.49 8.62 32.28
N ILE A 194 3.53 7.34 31.90
CA ILE A 194 3.04 6.86 30.58
C ILE A 194 1.54 7.10 30.45
N GLU A 195 0.76 6.75 31.48
CA GLU A 195 -0.70 6.94 31.46
C GLU A 195 -1.08 8.42 31.38
N ILE A 196 -0.42 9.27 32.17
CA ILE A 196 -0.61 10.73 32.13
C ILE A 196 -0.30 11.27 30.73
N LEU A 197 0.82 10.88 30.13
CA LEU A 197 1.21 11.31 28.78
C LEU A 197 0.17 10.90 27.73
N LEU A 198 -0.18 9.61 27.68
CA LEU A 198 -1.12 9.10 26.68
C LEU A 198 -2.53 9.68 26.89
N ASN A 199 -2.97 9.87 28.14
CA ASN A 199 -4.25 10.50 28.46
C ASN A 199 -4.28 11.98 28.07
N TYR A 200 -3.19 12.71 28.26
CA TYR A 200 -3.08 14.11 27.82
C TYR A 200 -3.16 14.22 26.30
N LEU A 201 -2.38 13.41 25.57
CA LEU A 201 -2.43 13.35 24.11
C LEU A 201 -3.79 12.90 23.59
N HIS A 202 -4.44 11.96 24.28
CA HIS A 202 -5.80 11.52 23.99
C HIS A 202 -6.78 12.69 24.05
N LYS A 203 -6.78 13.46 25.15
CA LYS A 203 -7.66 14.63 25.31
C LYS A 203 -7.43 15.68 24.23
N LEU A 204 -6.18 16.00 23.93
CA LEU A 204 -5.86 16.91 22.81
C LEU A 204 -6.39 16.39 21.47
N SER A 205 -6.20 15.10 21.19
CA SER A 205 -6.66 14.50 19.92
C SER A 205 -8.19 14.43 19.81
N ALA A 206 -8.89 14.25 20.93
CA ALA A 206 -10.35 14.21 21.01
C ALA A 206 -11.02 15.53 20.61
N THR A 207 -10.29 16.66 20.62
CA THR A 207 -10.75 17.94 20.08
C THR A 207 -11.03 17.88 18.57
N ASN A 208 -10.43 16.92 17.86
CA ASN A 208 -10.50 16.74 16.41
C ASN A 208 -10.17 18.04 15.64
N ASN A 209 -9.29 18.88 16.21
CA ASN A 209 -8.77 20.08 15.58
C ASN A 209 -7.66 19.76 14.58
N ILE A 210 -7.59 20.53 13.50
CA ILE A 210 -6.56 20.37 12.46
C ILE A 210 -5.46 21.38 12.74
N ASN A 211 -4.34 20.89 13.27
CA ASN A 211 -3.12 21.67 13.37
C ASN A 211 -2.31 21.59 12.06
N THR A 212 -2.15 22.71 11.37
CA THR A 212 -1.32 22.80 10.15
C THR A 212 0.14 23.08 10.46
N ASP A 213 0.45 23.59 11.65
CA ASP A 213 1.78 24.07 12.01
C ASP A 213 2.37 23.09 13.02
N PRO A 214 3.39 22.30 12.64
CA PRO A 214 3.82 21.16 13.46
C PRO A 214 4.30 21.59 14.86
N LEU A 215 4.01 20.74 15.85
CA LEU A 215 4.60 20.80 17.18
C LEU A 215 5.99 20.16 17.10
N LEU A 216 7.03 20.99 17.02
CA LEU A 216 8.40 20.53 16.84
C LEU A 216 9.05 20.16 18.18
N LEU A 217 9.47 18.90 18.30
CA LEU A 217 10.23 18.39 19.43
C LEU A 217 11.73 18.46 19.12
N SER A 218 12.55 18.84 20.09
CA SER A 218 14.00 18.65 19.97
C SER A 218 14.33 17.15 19.86
N SER A 219 15.46 16.81 19.25
CA SER A 219 15.86 15.40 19.12
C SER A 219 15.90 14.71 20.48
N LYS A 220 16.47 15.36 21.52
CA LYS A 220 16.48 14.81 22.89
C LYS A 220 15.07 14.45 23.37
N LYS A 221 14.13 15.41 23.32
CA LYS A 221 12.75 15.20 23.77
C LYS A 221 12.02 14.10 22.99
N PHE A 222 12.26 14.01 21.69
CA PHE A 222 11.68 12.94 20.87
C PHE A 222 12.17 11.55 21.34
N HIS A 223 13.47 11.40 21.60
CA HIS A 223 14.02 10.13 22.10
C HIS A 223 13.57 9.82 23.53
N ASP A 224 13.52 10.83 24.40
CA ASP A 224 13.02 10.67 25.78
C ASP A 224 11.57 10.16 25.78
N LEU A 225 10.74 10.70 24.89
CA LEU A 225 9.34 10.30 24.72
C LEU A 225 9.23 8.86 24.18
N LEU A 226 10.08 8.46 23.23
CA LEU A 226 10.12 7.07 22.73
C LEU A 226 10.67 6.07 23.75
N ARG A 227 11.61 6.50 24.60
CA ARG A 227 12.18 5.67 25.68
C ARG A 227 11.17 5.47 26.82
N LEU A 228 10.36 6.48 27.11
CA LEU A 228 9.32 6.41 28.14
C LEU A 228 8.20 5.43 27.75
N VAL A 229 7.74 5.45 26.50
CA VAL A 229 6.63 4.61 26.05
C VAL A 229 7.13 3.21 25.65
N PRO A 230 6.58 2.12 26.22
CA PRO A 230 6.92 0.76 25.83
C PRO A 230 6.74 0.52 24.33
N SER A 231 7.57 -0.37 23.79
CA SER A 231 7.66 -0.64 22.35
C SER A 231 6.31 -1.06 21.75
N GLU A 232 5.51 -1.79 22.52
CA GLU A 232 4.21 -2.34 22.17
C GLU A 232 3.14 -1.24 22.06
N LYS A 233 3.36 -0.08 22.68
CA LYS A 233 2.47 1.09 22.65
C LYS A 233 2.95 2.19 21.69
N HIS A 234 4.06 1.97 20.96
CA HIS A 234 4.59 2.95 19.99
C HIS A 234 3.57 3.30 18.89
N PHE A 235 2.72 2.37 18.46
CA PHE A 235 1.67 2.66 17.48
C PHE A 235 0.59 3.62 18.02
N ILE A 236 0.25 3.52 19.31
CA ILE A 236 -0.72 4.41 19.97
C ILE A 236 -0.15 5.82 20.01
N LEU A 237 1.09 5.95 20.48
CA LEU A 237 1.82 7.20 20.52
C LEU A 237 1.93 7.84 19.13
N TYR A 238 2.32 7.06 18.12
CA TYR A 238 2.41 7.53 16.75
C TYR A 238 1.06 8.03 16.22
N SER A 239 -0.05 7.36 16.55
CA SER A 239 -1.39 7.82 16.20
C SER A 239 -1.68 9.21 16.76
N TYR A 240 -1.30 9.48 18.02
CA TYR A 240 -1.42 10.81 18.61
C TYR A 240 -0.54 11.83 17.89
N MET A 241 0.71 11.47 17.57
CA MET A 241 1.63 12.34 16.84
C MET A 241 1.07 12.76 15.47
N VAL A 242 0.49 11.83 14.71
CA VAL A 242 -0.14 12.14 13.42
C VAL A 242 -1.30 13.12 13.59
N GLN A 243 -2.17 12.89 14.58
CA GLN A 243 -3.39 13.68 14.74
C GLN A 243 -3.15 15.08 15.29
N LEU A 244 -2.12 15.24 16.12
CA LEU A 244 -1.71 16.51 16.71
C LEU A 244 -0.62 17.23 15.89
N ASN A 245 -0.12 16.58 14.84
CA ASN A 245 1.00 17.04 14.03
C ASN A 245 2.28 17.28 14.85
N ILE A 246 2.65 16.33 15.72
CA ILE A 246 3.87 16.36 16.53
C ILE A 246 5.01 15.72 15.77
N GLN A 247 6.10 16.46 15.52
CA GLN A 247 7.23 15.98 14.72
C GLN A 247 8.56 16.29 15.41
N PRO A 248 9.60 15.47 15.27
CA PRO A 248 10.95 15.87 15.64
C PRO A 248 11.43 17.00 14.71
N ALA A 249 12.26 17.89 15.25
CA ALA A 249 12.92 18.93 14.46
C ALA A 249 13.78 18.34 13.33
N ILE A 250 14.37 17.16 13.56
CA ILE A 250 15.09 16.39 12.54
C ILE A 250 14.22 15.23 12.06
N ARG A 251 13.75 15.31 10.81
CA ARG A 251 12.80 14.34 10.22
C ARG A 251 13.31 12.89 10.24
N ARG A 252 14.61 12.68 10.03
CA ARG A 252 15.24 11.34 10.01
C ARG A 252 14.94 10.51 11.27
N HIS A 253 14.75 11.14 12.43
CA HIS A 253 14.37 10.42 13.65
C HIS A 253 12.95 9.84 13.58
N MET A 254 12.01 10.51 12.90
CA MET A 254 10.66 10.00 12.66
C MET A 254 10.68 8.81 11.69
N ASP A 255 11.58 8.82 10.70
CA ASP A 255 11.67 7.76 9.69
C ASP A 255 12.07 6.41 10.30
N GLY A 256 12.94 6.42 11.31
CA GLY A 256 13.28 5.22 12.09
C GLY A 256 12.05 4.59 12.78
N LEU A 257 11.24 5.41 13.45
CA LEU A 257 10.00 4.96 14.09
C LEU A 257 9.01 4.42 13.05
N LYS A 258 8.79 5.13 11.95
CA LYS A 258 7.90 4.68 10.87
C LYS A 258 8.36 3.36 10.26
N LYS A 259 9.66 3.21 9.98
CA LYS A 259 10.23 1.98 9.42
C LYS A 259 9.95 0.79 10.34
N LYS A 260 10.15 0.97 11.66
CA LYS A 260 9.77 -0.01 12.67
C LYS A 260 8.29 -0.36 12.58
N LEU A 261 7.40 0.64 12.67
CA LEU A 261 5.95 0.41 12.69
C LEU A 261 5.38 -0.23 11.41
N ILE A 262 5.92 0.10 10.24
CA ILE A 262 5.49 -0.47 8.95
C ILE A 262 5.84 -1.97 8.85
N ASN A 263 6.95 -2.37 9.48
CA ASN A 263 7.46 -3.75 9.45
C ASN A 263 6.91 -4.63 10.58
N GLU A 264 6.20 -4.05 11.55
CA GLU A 264 5.46 -4.80 12.59
C GLU A 264 4.14 -5.39 12.02
N SER A 265 3.13 -5.54 12.86
CA SER A 265 1.83 -6.16 12.54
C SER A 265 1.04 -5.40 11.46
N ALA A 266 0.07 -6.07 10.83
CA ALA A 266 -0.85 -5.42 9.88
C ALA A 266 -1.61 -4.25 10.53
N LYS A 267 -1.97 -4.39 11.81
CA LYS A 267 -2.56 -3.32 12.62
C LYS A 267 -1.61 -2.12 12.75
N THR A 268 -0.36 -2.37 13.15
CA THR A 268 0.66 -1.32 13.32
C THR A 268 0.96 -0.63 11.99
N ARG A 269 1.05 -1.40 10.89
CA ARG A 269 1.27 -0.88 9.54
C ARG A 269 0.15 0.03 9.09
N PHE A 270 -1.11 -0.37 9.31
CA PHE A 270 -2.26 0.47 9.01
C PHE A 270 -2.22 1.79 9.78
N VAL A 271 -1.85 1.74 11.07
CA VAL A 271 -1.62 2.93 11.88
C VAL A 271 -0.47 3.78 11.33
N ALA A 272 0.64 3.18 10.91
CA ALA A 272 1.77 3.90 10.33
C ALA A 272 1.38 4.67 9.05
N GLN A 273 0.50 4.09 8.23
CA GLN A 273 0.02 4.64 6.96
C GLN A 273 -1.06 5.72 7.12
N THR A 274 -1.83 5.69 8.20
CA THR A 274 -3.06 6.50 8.33
C THR A 274 -3.10 7.36 9.60
N GLY A 275 -2.35 6.99 10.64
CA GLY A 275 -2.46 7.49 12.01
C GLY A 275 -3.80 7.17 12.69
N TYR A 276 -4.53 6.16 12.23
CA TYR A 276 -5.85 5.80 12.76
C TYR A 276 -5.74 5.33 14.22
N PHE A 277 -6.69 5.73 15.08
CA PHE A 277 -6.66 5.29 16.48
C PHE A 277 -7.16 3.86 16.62
N SER A 278 -6.38 3.06 17.37
CA SER A 278 -6.76 1.74 17.88
C SER A 278 -7.66 0.94 16.94
N PRO A 279 -7.23 0.70 15.67
CA PRO A 279 -8.10 0.09 14.67
C PRO A 279 -8.48 -1.32 15.11
N LYS A 280 -9.76 -1.67 14.93
CA LYS A 280 -10.25 -3.04 15.06
C LYS A 280 -9.83 -3.84 13.83
N TRP A 281 -9.76 -5.17 13.97
CA TRP A 281 -9.32 -6.06 12.89
C TRP A 281 -10.07 -5.86 11.57
N HIS A 282 -11.40 -5.67 11.62
CA HIS A 282 -12.23 -5.42 10.43
C HIS A 282 -12.11 -4.01 9.84
N GLU A 283 -11.50 -3.05 10.54
CA GLU A 283 -11.30 -1.69 10.04
C GLU A 283 -10.04 -1.56 9.17
N LEU A 284 -9.13 -2.53 9.22
CA LEU A 284 -7.88 -2.51 8.46
C LEU A 284 -8.10 -2.58 6.94
N THR A 285 -9.29 -2.98 6.50
CA THR A 285 -9.68 -3.05 5.09
C THR A 285 -10.34 -1.76 4.57
N LYS A 286 -10.49 -0.74 5.42
CA LYS A 286 -11.12 0.53 5.08
C LYS A 286 -10.31 1.30 4.03
N THR A 287 -10.98 1.73 2.97
CA THR A 287 -10.35 2.44 1.84
C THR A 287 -10.68 3.93 1.74
N GLN A 288 -11.51 4.44 2.65
CA GLN A 288 -11.93 5.84 2.64
C GLN A 288 -11.86 6.43 4.04
N PHE A 289 -11.34 7.66 4.11
CA PHE A 289 -11.21 8.42 5.34
C PHE A 289 -11.95 9.75 5.18
N ASN A 290 -12.47 10.27 6.30
CA ASN A 290 -13.16 11.56 6.28
C ASN A 290 -12.17 12.72 5.98
N LYS A 291 -12.72 13.89 5.62
CA LYS A 291 -11.93 15.07 5.24
C LYS A 291 -10.94 15.49 6.34
N THR A 292 -11.34 15.42 7.61
CA THR A 292 -10.49 15.78 8.75
C THR A 292 -9.26 14.87 8.83
N LYS A 293 -9.47 13.55 8.71
CA LYS A 293 -8.40 12.56 8.73
C LYS A 293 -7.45 12.73 7.56
N ARG A 294 -7.98 12.92 6.35
CA ARG A 294 -7.18 13.22 5.16
C ARG A 294 -6.31 14.46 5.37
N LEU A 295 -6.86 15.52 5.96
CA LEU A 295 -6.11 16.75 6.25
C LEU A 295 -5.01 16.55 7.31
N GLN A 296 -5.26 15.76 8.36
CA GLN A 296 -4.23 15.38 9.33
C GLN A 296 -3.08 14.62 8.66
N MET A 297 -3.41 13.66 7.80
CA MET A 297 -2.43 12.91 7.02
C MET A 297 -1.58 13.84 6.15
N VAL A 298 -2.22 14.73 5.36
CA VAL A 298 -1.51 15.69 4.51
C VAL A 298 -0.64 16.65 5.33
N ASN A 299 -1.02 17.04 6.55
CA ASN A 299 -0.17 17.91 7.37
C ASN A 299 1.07 17.17 7.91
N PHE A 300 0.94 15.89 8.26
CA PHE A 300 1.97 15.13 8.96
C PHE A 300 2.95 14.36 8.04
N PHE A 301 2.43 13.69 7.02
CA PHE A 301 3.21 12.86 6.11
C PHE A 301 3.98 13.72 5.10
N ALA A 302 5.14 13.19 4.69
CA ALA A 302 5.97 13.72 3.62
C ALA A 302 5.46 13.20 2.26
N ILE A 303 5.91 13.82 1.18
CA ILE A 303 5.60 13.37 -0.18
C ILE A 303 6.11 11.94 -0.43
N ALA A 304 7.33 11.64 0.02
CA ALA A 304 7.92 10.30 -0.05
C ALA A 304 7.14 9.22 0.73
N ASP A 305 6.45 9.59 1.82
CA ASP A 305 5.58 8.65 2.54
C ASP A 305 4.40 8.24 1.64
N PHE A 306 3.75 9.22 0.99
CA PHE A 306 2.62 8.97 0.10
C PHE A 306 3.02 8.22 -1.17
N GLU A 307 4.18 8.54 -1.75
CA GLU A 307 4.75 7.78 -2.88
C GLU A 307 4.87 6.30 -2.50
N ARG A 308 5.53 6.00 -1.37
CA ARG A 308 5.71 4.62 -0.89
C ARG A 308 4.36 3.91 -0.70
N PHE A 309 3.36 4.59 -0.15
CA PHE A 309 2.04 4.01 0.08
C PHE A 309 1.28 3.77 -1.24
N ALA A 310 1.34 4.73 -2.17
CA ALA A 310 0.73 4.61 -3.50
C ALA A 310 1.36 3.48 -4.31
N GLN A 311 2.69 3.43 -4.41
CA GLN A 311 3.43 2.37 -5.10
C GLN A 311 3.11 0.99 -4.53
N ASN A 312 3.04 0.87 -3.20
CA ASN A 312 2.62 -0.38 -2.56
C ASN A 312 1.17 -0.75 -2.93
N SER A 313 0.25 0.20 -2.98
CA SER A 313 -1.13 -0.05 -3.42
C SER A 313 -1.24 -0.43 -4.90
N ILE A 314 -0.42 0.17 -5.77
CA ILE A 314 -0.32 -0.20 -7.20
C ILE A 314 0.16 -1.64 -7.34
N LYS A 315 1.26 -2.00 -6.66
CA LYS A 315 1.82 -3.37 -6.66
C LYS A 315 0.81 -4.43 -6.24
N HIS A 316 -0.04 -4.13 -5.26
CA HIS A 316 -1.05 -5.06 -4.74
C HIS A 316 -2.43 -4.94 -5.42
N ASN A 317 -2.51 -4.32 -6.59
CA ASN A 317 -3.75 -4.14 -7.36
C ASN A 317 -4.90 -3.48 -6.55
N GLN A 318 -4.58 -2.35 -5.90
CA GLN A 318 -5.51 -1.59 -5.05
C GLN A 318 -5.74 -0.17 -5.58
N PRO A 319 -6.43 -0.01 -6.73
CA PRO A 319 -6.55 1.26 -7.44
C PRO A 319 -7.17 2.37 -6.61
N ALA A 320 -8.20 2.08 -5.80
CA ALA A 320 -8.83 3.10 -4.94
C ALA A 320 -7.86 3.68 -3.90
N MET A 321 -6.99 2.85 -3.31
CA MET A 321 -5.99 3.31 -2.35
C MET A 321 -4.82 4.02 -3.03
N ALA A 322 -4.40 3.54 -4.21
CA ALA A 322 -3.38 4.20 -5.02
C ALA A 322 -3.80 5.64 -5.36
N LEU A 323 -5.04 5.82 -5.87
CA LEU A 323 -5.61 7.15 -6.13
C LEU A 323 -5.76 7.98 -4.86
N TYR A 324 -6.19 7.38 -3.74
CA TYR A 324 -6.31 8.11 -2.47
C TYR A 324 -4.96 8.69 -2.02
N TYR A 325 -3.88 7.91 -2.08
CA TYR A 325 -2.55 8.37 -1.70
C TYR A 325 -1.96 9.35 -2.71
N LEU A 326 -2.17 9.15 -4.01
CA LEU A 326 -1.80 10.13 -5.05
C LEU A 326 -2.49 11.48 -4.81
N ASN A 327 -3.79 11.48 -4.50
CA ASN A 327 -4.52 12.70 -4.17
C ASN A 327 -3.99 13.39 -2.90
N CYS A 328 -3.55 12.62 -1.90
CA CYS A 328 -2.91 13.18 -0.71
C CYS A 328 -1.54 13.78 -1.05
N MET A 329 -0.77 13.12 -1.90
CA MET A 329 0.52 13.59 -2.40
C MET A 329 0.39 14.91 -3.17
N LEU A 330 -0.56 14.99 -4.11
CA LEU A 330 -0.89 16.22 -4.84
C LEU A 330 -1.31 17.35 -3.88
N SER A 331 -2.21 17.06 -2.93
CA SER A 331 -2.65 18.03 -1.92
C SER A 331 -1.49 18.55 -1.06
N LYS A 332 -0.49 17.70 -0.77
CA LYS A 332 0.73 18.08 -0.03
C LYS A 332 1.62 18.98 -0.88
N PHE A 333 1.85 18.57 -2.12
CA PHE A 333 2.67 19.30 -3.08
C PHE A 333 2.12 20.70 -3.37
N GLU A 334 0.83 20.82 -3.70
CA GLU A 334 0.17 22.11 -3.92
C GLU A 334 0.35 23.06 -2.72
N ARG A 335 0.27 22.54 -1.50
CA ARG A 335 0.49 23.34 -0.29
C ARG A 335 1.94 23.79 -0.13
N LYS A 336 2.89 22.91 -0.45
CA LYS A 336 4.32 23.24 -0.43
C LYS A 336 4.61 24.39 -1.40
N CYS A 337 4.01 24.36 -2.59
CA CYS A 337 4.12 25.42 -3.58
C CYS A 337 3.45 26.74 -3.13
N LEU A 338 2.23 26.68 -2.57
CA LEU A 338 1.46 27.88 -2.19
C LEU A 338 2.00 28.62 -0.97
N TYR A 339 2.52 27.91 0.04
CA TYR A 339 2.84 28.51 1.34
C TYR A 339 4.36 28.67 1.59
N GLY A 340 5.20 28.30 0.61
CA GLY A 340 6.65 28.26 0.79
C GLY A 340 7.09 27.25 1.86
N ALA A 341 8.40 27.16 2.13
CA ALA A 341 9.10 26.14 2.94
C ALA A 341 8.65 25.95 4.42
N LYS A 342 7.44 26.35 4.82
CA LYS A 342 6.86 26.10 6.16
C LYS A 342 6.46 24.63 6.39
N VAL A 343 6.49 23.80 5.34
CA VAL A 343 6.37 22.35 5.45
C VAL A 343 7.73 21.79 5.82
N VAL A 344 7.82 21.05 6.93
CA VAL A 344 9.01 20.27 7.29
C VAL A 344 9.12 19.09 6.31
N ASP A 345 9.61 19.37 5.11
CA ASP A 345 9.96 18.38 4.09
C ASP A 345 11.42 18.58 3.70
N SER A 346 12.15 17.48 3.58
CA SER A 346 13.58 17.50 3.22
C SER A 346 13.83 17.45 1.71
N THR A 347 12.77 17.32 0.91
CA THR A 347 12.86 17.18 -0.55
C THR A 347 12.85 18.52 -1.26
N THR A 348 13.47 18.60 -2.43
CA THR A 348 13.33 19.74 -3.35
C THR A 348 12.01 19.64 -4.13
N THR A 349 11.56 20.75 -4.72
CA THR A 349 10.37 20.74 -5.60
C THR A 349 10.55 19.79 -6.79
N GLU A 350 11.76 19.75 -7.35
CA GLU A 350 12.10 18.85 -8.47
C GLU A 350 11.98 17.37 -8.07
N GLN A 351 12.52 16.99 -6.91
CA GLN A 351 12.37 15.63 -6.37
C GLN A 351 10.90 15.25 -6.18
N ASP A 352 10.08 16.16 -5.68
CA ASP A 352 8.65 15.91 -5.51
C ASP A 352 7.92 15.70 -6.84
N ILE A 353 8.26 16.50 -7.86
CA ILE A 353 7.72 16.35 -9.22
C ILE A 353 8.09 14.99 -9.79
N GLN A 354 9.35 14.55 -9.63
CA GLN A 354 9.80 13.24 -10.10
C GLN A 354 9.06 12.09 -9.40
N MET A 355 8.87 12.17 -8.07
CA MET A 355 8.09 11.17 -7.32
C MET A 355 6.62 11.14 -7.78
N LEU A 356 6.02 12.30 -8.05
CA LEU A 356 4.64 12.42 -8.57
C LEU A 356 4.53 11.75 -9.94
N LEU A 357 5.40 12.12 -10.88
CA LEU A 357 5.41 11.57 -12.24
C LEU A 357 5.62 10.06 -12.24
N ARG A 358 6.56 9.56 -11.43
CA ARG A 358 6.78 8.12 -11.27
C ARG A 358 5.55 7.40 -10.73
N THR A 359 4.84 8.01 -9.79
CA THR A 359 3.60 7.44 -9.23
C THR A 359 2.49 7.43 -10.27
N VAL A 360 2.32 8.51 -11.03
CA VAL A 360 1.33 8.60 -12.12
C VAL A 360 1.64 7.59 -13.22
N LEU A 361 2.90 7.50 -13.67
CA LEU A 361 3.34 6.55 -14.68
C LEU A 361 3.02 5.11 -14.27
N ASN A 362 3.43 4.70 -13.07
CA ASN A 362 3.17 3.34 -12.58
C ASN A 362 1.68 3.06 -12.43
N LEU A 363 0.90 4.04 -12.00
CA LEU A 363 -0.56 3.91 -11.86
C LEU A 363 -1.21 3.71 -13.23
N VAL A 364 -0.86 4.55 -14.19
CA VAL A 364 -1.39 4.52 -15.56
C VAL A 364 -1.02 3.21 -16.23
N MET A 365 0.27 2.84 -16.27
CA MET A 365 0.70 1.61 -16.93
C MET A 365 0.10 0.36 -16.29
N LYS A 366 -0.03 0.32 -14.96
CA LYS A 366 -0.59 -0.86 -14.27
C LYS A 366 -2.08 -1.05 -14.49
N PHE A 367 -2.86 0.03 -14.58
CA PHE A 367 -4.34 -0.07 -14.61
C PHE A 367 -4.96 0.25 -15.97
N LYS A 368 -4.26 0.95 -16.87
CA LYS A 368 -4.70 1.23 -18.25
C LYS A 368 -3.92 0.47 -19.33
N GLY A 369 -2.73 -0.02 -19.00
CA GLY A 369 -1.82 -0.66 -19.95
C GLY A 369 -0.64 0.23 -20.36
N GLY A 370 0.41 -0.39 -20.88
CA GLY A 370 1.70 0.24 -21.15
C GLY A 370 1.67 1.40 -22.14
N SER A 371 0.80 1.36 -23.16
CA SER A 371 0.70 2.40 -24.19
C SER A 371 0.36 3.78 -23.64
N HIS A 372 -0.52 3.84 -22.63
CA HIS A 372 -0.90 5.08 -21.96
C HIS A 372 0.25 5.72 -21.15
N GLY A 373 1.36 5.00 -20.95
CA GLY A 373 2.58 5.59 -20.38
C GLY A 373 3.18 6.69 -21.27
N ILE A 374 2.93 6.66 -22.58
CA ILE A 374 3.41 7.68 -23.52
C ILE A 374 2.86 9.06 -23.18
N ASP A 375 1.60 9.18 -22.76
CA ASP A 375 1.01 10.48 -22.45
C ASP A 375 1.74 11.17 -21.28
N VAL A 376 2.24 10.38 -20.33
CA VAL A 376 3.08 10.90 -19.24
C VAL A 376 4.42 11.39 -19.78
N LEU A 377 5.03 10.65 -20.72
CA LEU A 377 6.31 11.05 -21.35
C LEU A 377 6.15 12.28 -22.26
N LYS A 378 5.04 12.38 -23.00
CA LYS A 378 4.68 13.55 -23.80
C LYS A 378 4.55 14.79 -22.93
N TYR A 379 3.85 14.67 -21.80
CA TYR A 379 3.76 15.74 -20.81
C TYR A 379 5.14 16.15 -20.27
N MET A 380 5.99 15.19 -19.93
CA MET A 380 7.36 15.50 -19.52
C MET A 380 8.14 16.24 -20.60
N ASN A 381 7.96 15.86 -21.87
CA ASN A 381 8.63 16.50 -22.99
C ASN A 381 8.12 17.93 -23.23
N SER A 382 6.81 18.17 -23.14
CA SER A 382 6.22 19.50 -23.32
C SER A 382 6.64 20.47 -22.22
N GLU A 383 6.75 19.98 -20.99
CA GLU A 383 7.16 20.77 -19.82
C GLU A 383 8.69 20.81 -19.61
N ASN A 384 9.47 20.24 -20.54
CA ASN A 384 10.94 20.15 -20.46
C ASN A 384 11.44 19.50 -19.14
N LEU A 385 10.76 18.45 -18.68
CA LEU A 385 11.13 17.68 -17.51
C LEU A 385 12.05 16.51 -17.90
N ARG A 386 13.20 16.41 -17.22
CA ARG A 386 14.15 15.31 -17.43
C ARG A 386 13.57 13.97 -16.96
N VAL A 387 13.79 12.91 -17.74
CA VAL A 387 13.54 11.53 -17.32
C VAL A 387 14.71 11.04 -16.48
N THR A 388 14.42 10.65 -15.24
CA THR A 388 15.41 10.10 -14.31
C THR A 388 15.58 8.59 -14.50
N PHE A 389 16.70 8.03 -14.02
CA PHE A 389 16.93 6.58 -14.05
C PHE A 389 15.78 5.78 -13.41
N ASP A 390 15.23 6.25 -12.29
CA ASP A 390 14.13 5.57 -11.60
C ASP A 390 12.85 5.49 -12.45
N LEU A 391 12.60 6.49 -13.30
CA LEU A 391 11.51 6.47 -14.26
C LEU A 391 11.77 5.47 -15.39
N TYR A 392 12.97 5.45 -15.95
CA TYR A 392 13.36 4.45 -16.95
C TYR A 392 13.25 3.02 -16.43
N LEU A 393 13.75 2.75 -15.23
CA LEU A 393 13.63 1.44 -14.60
C LEU A 393 12.15 1.07 -14.37
N SER A 394 11.33 2.05 -13.97
CA SER A 394 9.89 1.84 -13.81
C SER A 394 9.19 1.53 -15.15
N LEU A 395 9.57 2.21 -16.25
CA LEU A 395 9.09 1.89 -17.60
C LEU A 395 9.42 0.44 -17.98
N LEU A 396 10.70 0.05 -17.87
CA LEU A 396 11.16 -1.31 -18.18
C LEU A 396 10.38 -2.37 -17.39
N GLN A 397 10.25 -2.17 -16.07
CA GLN A 397 9.52 -3.09 -15.20
C GLN A 397 8.05 -3.23 -15.56
N ASN A 398 7.36 -2.13 -15.87
CA ASN A 398 5.95 -2.15 -16.24
C ASN A 398 5.73 -2.75 -17.64
N LEU A 399 6.61 -2.45 -18.60
CA LEU A 399 6.55 -3.03 -19.95
C LEU A 399 6.74 -4.54 -19.89
N ARG A 400 7.73 -5.02 -19.13
CA ARG A 400 7.92 -6.46 -18.89
C ARG A 400 6.69 -7.11 -18.25
N GLN A 401 6.15 -6.50 -17.18
CA GLN A 401 4.95 -7.02 -16.52
C GLN A 401 3.69 -7.01 -17.41
N SER A 402 3.68 -6.19 -18.45
CA SER A 402 2.59 -6.10 -19.44
C SER A 402 2.90 -6.89 -20.71
N GLU A 403 4.01 -7.67 -20.73
CA GLU A 403 4.47 -8.47 -21.87
C GLU A 403 4.79 -7.65 -23.14
N ASN A 404 5.01 -6.34 -23.00
CA ASN A 404 5.38 -5.42 -24.08
C ASN A 404 6.90 -5.42 -24.31
N TYR A 405 7.42 -6.54 -24.83
CA TYR A 405 8.86 -6.79 -24.92
C TYR A 405 9.59 -5.99 -26.01
N ASN A 406 8.89 -5.57 -27.07
CA ASN A 406 9.51 -4.75 -28.12
C ASN A 406 9.73 -3.34 -27.61
N GLU A 407 8.73 -2.77 -26.93
CA GLU A 407 8.82 -1.45 -26.33
C GLU A 407 9.83 -1.43 -25.18
N PHE A 408 9.98 -2.54 -24.44
CA PHE A 408 11.07 -2.71 -23.50
C PHE A 408 12.44 -2.51 -24.18
N ALA A 409 12.64 -3.12 -25.35
CA ALA A 409 13.87 -2.96 -26.11
C ALA A 409 14.07 -1.52 -26.61
N VAL A 410 13.01 -0.84 -27.03
CA VAL A 410 13.05 0.59 -27.39
C VAL A 410 13.49 1.46 -26.22
N VAL A 411 12.94 1.26 -25.03
CA VAL A 411 13.35 1.99 -23.82
C VAL A 411 14.83 1.73 -23.51
N LEU A 412 15.26 0.48 -23.59
CA LEU A 412 16.65 0.10 -23.33
C LEU A 412 17.63 0.73 -24.34
N ASN A 413 17.27 0.77 -25.62
CA ASN A 413 18.08 1.37 -26.69
C ASN A 413 18.17 2.90 -26.58
N ASN A 414 17.18 3.55 -25.96
CA ASN A 414 17.15 4.99 -25.73
C ASN A 414 17.61 5.38 -24.32
N LEU A 415 18.16 4.45 -23.54
CA LEU A 415 18.68 4.76 -22.22
C LEU A 415 20.09 5.37 -22.33
N PRO A 416 20.41 6.51 -21.69
CA PRO A 416 21.75 7.09 -21.74
C PRO A 416 22.73 6.28 -20.86
N LEU A 417 23.20 5.13 -21.39
CA LEU A 417 24.03 4.16 -20.67
C LEU A 417 25.38 4.72 -20.19
N GLU A 418 25.89 5.76 -20.84
CA GLU A 418 27.16 6.41 -20.50
C GLU A 418 27.09 7.16 -19.15
N ASP A 419 25.92 7.69 -18.81
CA ASP A 419 25.70 8.49 -17.60
C ASP A 419 25.38 7.65 -16.36
N LEU A 420 25.23 6.33 -16.54
CA LEU A 420 24.77 5.44 -15.48
C LEU A 420 25.91 4.94 -14.59
N SER A 421 25.65 4.92 -13.29
CA SER A 421 26.54 4.28 -12.32
C SER A 421 26.59 2.76 -12.52
N TYR A 422 27.65 2.13 -11.98
CA TYR A 422 27.77 0.67 -12.02
C TYR A 422 26.56 -0.05 -11.41
N GLU A 423 26.04 0.44 -10.29
CA GLU A 423 24.85 -0.12 -9.62
C GLU A 423 23.58 0.01 -10.48
N GLN A 424 23.44 1.12 -11.22
CA GLN A 424 22.34 1.34 -12.15
C GLN A 424 22.43 0.39 -13.35
N LYS A 425 23.63 0.20 -13.91
CA LYS A 425 23.90 -0.78 -14.98
C LYS A 425 23.61 -2.21 -14.52
N LEU A 426 23.99 -2.56 -13.29
CA LEU A 426 23.67 -3.86 -12.68
C LEU A 426 22.16 -4.07 -12.52
N SER A 427 21.43 -3.03 -12.12
CA SER A 427 19.97 -3.07 -11.99
C SER A 427 19.30 -3.31 -13.36
N ILE A 428 19.81 -2.68 -14.42
CA ILE A 428 19.35 -2.92 -15.80
C ILE A 428 19.68 -4.34 -16.25
N GLY A 429 20.91 -4.82 -16.00
CA GLY A 429 21.30 -6.19 -16.34
C GLY A 429 20.38 -7.23 -15.68
N THR A 430 20.01 -7.00 -14.41
CA THR A 430 19.06 -7.84 -13.69
C THR A 430 17.65 -7.78 -14.31
N GLU A 431 17.18 -6.58 -14.69
CA GLU A 431 15.88 -6.43 -15.36
C GLU A 431 15.87 -7.05 -16.76
N ILE A 432 17.00 -7.06 -17.49
CA ILE A 432 17.16 -7.78 -18.75
C ILE A 432 17.00 -9.29 -18.50
N LEU A 433 17.66 -9.86 -17.48
CA LEU A 433 17.46 -11.28 -17.13
C LEU A 433 15.99 -11.58 -16.80
N ALA A 434 15.33 -10.70 -16.03
CA ALA A 434 13.92 -10.83 -15.72
C ALA A 434 13.04 -10.82 -16.98
N MET A 435 13.36 -9.95 -17.94
CA MET A 435 12.66 -9.87 -19.22
C MET A 435 12.87 -11.14 -20.05
N ILE A 436 14.10 -11.65 -20.12
CA ILE A 436 14.42 -12.88 -20.84
C ILE A 436 13.73 -14.09 -20.22
N GLN A 437 13.69 -14.21 -18.88
CA GLN A 437 12.88 -15.24 -18.22
C GLN A 437 11.40 -15.14 -18.64
N SER A 438 10.82 -13.93 -18.62
CA SER A 438 9.41 -13.71 -18.93
C SER A 438 9.08 -14.05 -20.39
N ARG A 439 9.95 -13.69 -21.33
CA ARG A 439 9.74 -13.89 -22.78
C ARG A 439 10.08 -15.32 -23.23
N PHE A 440 11.06 -15.95 -22.59
CA PHE A 440 11.58 -17.26 -22.96
C PHE A 440 11.70 -18.20 -21.73
N PRO A 441 10.58 -18.53 -21.08
CA PRO A 441 10.57 -19.20 -19.77
C PRO A 441 11.17 -20.60 -19.78
N ILE A 442 11.16 -21.31 -20.92
CA ILE A 442 11.65 -22.70 -21.05
C ILE A 442 12.95 -22.82 -21.86
N SER A 443 13.65 -21.70 -22.12
CA SER A 443 14.81 -21.66 -23.01
C SER A 443 16.12 -21.34 -22.26
N PRO A 444 16.70 -22.32 -21.53
CA PRO A 444 17.88 -22.09 -20.70
C PRO A 444 19.11 -21.60 -21.47
N LYS A 445 19.26 -22.02 -22.74
CA LYS A 445 20.36 -21.55 -23.60
C LYS A 445 20.32 -20.04 -23.82
N VAL A 446 19.12 -19.44 -23.93
CA VAL A 446 18.95 -18.00 -24.17
C VAL A 446 19.37 -17.22 -22.93
N ILE A 447 18.82 -17.55 -21.76
CA ILE A 447 19.15 -16.81 -20.52
C ILE A 447 20.63 -16.96 -20.16
N ILE A 448 21.22 -18.14 -20.35
CA ILE A 448 22.66 -18.38 -20.12
C ILE A 448 23.52 -17.55 -21.09
N GLY A 449 23.11 -17.46 -22.36
CA GLY A 449 23.80 -16.59 -23.34
C GLY A 449 23.81 -15.13 -22.92
N TYR A 450 22.71 -14.63 -22.33
CA TYR A 450 22.65 -13.28 -21.75
C TYR A 450 23.48 -13.15 -20.47
N VAL A 451 23.54 -14.17 -19.61
CA VAL A 451 24.43 -14.17 -18.45
C VAL A 451 25.89 -14.06 -18.89
N GLY A 452 26.30 -14.84 -19.88
CA GLY A 452 27.65 -14.77 -20.45
C GLY A 452 27.96 -13.43 -21.12
N ALA A 453 26.94 -12.69 -21.57
CA ALA A 453 27.14 -11.39 -22.21
C ALA A 453 27.26 -10.25 -21.19
N LEU A 454 26.35 -10.23 -20.22
CA LEU A 454 26.25 -9.18 -19.20
C LEU A 454 27.35 -9.33 -18.14
N PHE A 455 27.58 -10.57 -17.68
CA PHE A 455 28.37 -10.86 -16.50
C PHE A 455 29.72 -11.52 -16.78
N ASN A 456 30.35 -11.19 -17.91
CA ASN A 456 31.68 -11.73 -18.26
C ASN A 456 32.82 -11.25 -17.35
N GLY A 457 32.57 -10.25 -16.49
CA GLY A 457 33.57 -9.70 -15.59
C GLY A 457 34.60 -8.79 -16.29
N SER A 458 35.61 -8.37 -15.54
CA SER A 458 36.62 -7.40 -15.99
C SER A 458 37.74 -8.02 -16.83
N ASP A 459 37.95 -9.33 -16.75
CA ASP A 459 38.97 -10.05 -17.51
C ASP A 459 38.37 -10.57 -18.84
N PRO A 460 38.76 -10.01 -20.00
CA PRO A 460 38.20 -10.44 -21.29
C PRO A 460 38.61 -11.86 -21.69
N SER A 461 39.59 -12.48 -21.02
CA SER A 461 40.05 -13.84 -21.29
C SER A 461 39.24 -14.93 -20.56
N LYS A 462 38.37 -14.55 -19.61
CA LYS A 462 37.56 -15.48 -18.82
C LYS A 462 36.15 -14.97 -18.66
N ASN A 463 35.16 -15.83 -18.87
CA ASN A 463 33.77 -15.44 -18.67
C ASN A 463 33.33 -15.79 -17.25
N GLN A 464 33.54 -14.86 -16.32
CA GLN A 464 33.28 -15.09 -14.88
C GLN A 464 31.85 -15.57 -14.60
N GLY A 465 30.85 -15.04 -15.30
CA GLY A 465 29.47 -15.45 -15.18
C GLY A 465 29.24 -16.89 -15.62
N LEU A 466 29.77 -17.30 -16.77
CA LEU A 466 29.67 -18.69 -17.23
C LEU A 466 30.48 -19.65 -16.36
N ASP A 467 31.66 -19.24 -15.90
CA ASP A 467 32.49 -20.04 -15.00
C ASP A 467 31.73 -20.33 -13.69
N MET A 468 31.09 -19.31 -13.12
CA MET A 468 30.26 -19.48 -11.92
C MET A 468 29.06 -20.41 -12.18
N LEU A 469 28.37 -20.28 -13.33
CA LEU A 469 27.28 -21.20 -13.69
C LEU A 469 27.80 -22.64 -13.90
N ASN A 470 29.03 -22.81 -14.40
CA ASN A 470 29.65 -24.12 -14.53
C ASN A 470 30.02 -24.70 -13.16
N GLU A 471 30.50 -23.86 -12.23
CA GLU A 471 30.76 -24.27 -10.84
C GLU A 471 29.50 -24.70 -10.10
N LEU A 472 28.38 -24.01 -10.34
CA LEU A 472 27.05 -24.40 -9.86
C LEU A 472 26.49 -25.66 -10.56
N GLN A 473 27.21 -26.21 -11.54
CA GLN A 473 26.84 -27.39 -12.33
C GLN A 473 25.52 -27.25 -13.09
N VAL A 474 25.10 -26.01 -13.34
CA VAL A 474 23.83 -25.75 -14.04
C VAL A 474 23.97 -25.81 -15.55
N LEU A 475 25.19 -25.63 -16.08
CA LEU A 475 25.44 -25.70 -17.53
C LEU A 475 25.33 -27.12 -18.10
N GLY A 476 25.51 -28.15 -17.26
CA GLY A 476 25.38 -29.55 -17.68
C GLY A 476 23.98 -29.93 -18.15
N ILE A 477 22.95 -29.19 -17.73
CA ILE A 477 21.56 -29.43 -18.14
C ILE A 477 21.36 -29.08 -19.62
N PRO A 478 21.61 -27.83 -20.09
CA PRO A 478 21.37 -27.46 -21.49
C PRO A 478 22.52 -27.79 -22.46
N PHE A 479 23.76 -27.98 -21.96
CA PHE A 479 24.95 -28.15 -22.80
C PHE A 479 25.76 -29.43 -22.52
N GLY A 480 25.42 -30.19 -21.48
CA GLY A 480 26.10 -31.43 -21.09
C GLY A 480 25.27 -32.69 -21.36
N SER A 481 25.43 -33.70 -20.53
CA SER A 481 24.71 -34.97 -20.59
C SER A 481 23.28 -34.90 -20.00
N SER A 482 22.61 -33.74 -20.10
CA SER A 482 21.27 -33.49 -19.57
C SER A 482 21.13 -33.72 -18.06
N GLY A 483 22.12 -33.32 -17.27
CA GLY A 483 22.12 -33.51 -15.81
C GLY A 483 22.89 -32.43 -15.05
N VAL A 484 22.81 -32.45 -13.71
CA VAL A 484 23.53 -31.52 -12.83
C VAL A 484 25.02 -31.89 -12.82
N ALA A 485 25.76 -31.34 -13.78
CA ALA A 485 27.17 -31.64 -13.99
C ALA A 485 27.92 -30.42 -14.55
N LYS A 486 29.26 -30.42 -14.40
CA LYS A 486 30.12 -29.46 -15.09
C LYS A 486 30.25 -29.82 -16.55
N ILE A 487 30.32 -28.82 -17.41
CA ILE A 487 30.74 -29.00 -18.81
C ILE A 487 32.26 -28.83 -18.93
N PRO A 488 32.92 -29.51 -19.89
CA PRO A 488 34.38 -29.47 -20.06
C PRO A 488 34.94 -28.08 -20.40
N SER A 489 34.21 -27.28 -21.18
CA SER A 489 34.56 -25.89 -21.48
C SER A 489 33.30 -25.03 -21.61
N VAL A 490 33.36 -23.80 -21.11
CA VAL A 490 32.31 -22.79 -21.24
C VAL A 490 32.24 -22.17 -22.64
N ASP A 491 33.25 -22.39 -23.48
CA ASP A 491 33.33 -21.84 -24.85
C ASP A 491 32.23 -22.38 -25.78
N VAL A 492 31.59 -23.50 -25.41
CA VAL A 492 30.45 -24.09 -26.13
C VAL A 492 29.21 -23.20 -26.04
N VAL A 493 29.15 -22.29 -25.07
CA VAL A 493 28.02 -21.40 -24.85
C VAL A 493 28.07 -20.22 -25.82
N GLN A 494 27.03 -20.09 -26.65
CA GLN A 494 26.86 -18.92 -27.50
C GLN A 494 26.45 -17.69 -26.67
N VAL A 495 27.33 -16.71 -26.57
CA VAL A 495 27.10 -15.46 -25.85
C VAL A 495 26.18 -14.52 -26.64
N ALA A 496 25.23 -13.89 -25.97
CA ALA A 496 24.31 -12.92 -26.59
C ALA A 496 25.02 -11.63 -27.02
N THR A 497 24.48 -10.94 -28.03
CA THR A 497 24.97 -9.63 -28.43
C THR A 497 24.27 -8.54 -27.63
N ILE A 498 25.03 -7.77 -26.85
CA ILE A 498 24.54 -6.64 -26.05
C ILE A 498 25.42 -5.40 -26.24
N HIS A 499 24.89 -4.24 -25.87
CA HIS A 499 25.63 -2.98 -25.87
C HIS A 499 26.89 -3.06 -24.98
N SER A 500 28.03 -2.54 -25.46
CA SER A 500 29.33 -2.65 -24.80
C SER A 500 29.33 -2.12 -23.35
N GLN A 501 28.60 -1.03 -23.09
CA GLN A 501 28.45 -0.42 -21.78
C GLN A 501 27.72 -1.27 -20.73
N LEU A 502 27.03 -2.33 -21.13
CA LEU A 502 26.35 -3.29 -20.24
C LEU A 502 27.14 -4.58 -20.03
N LYS A 503 28.31 -4.73 -20.67
CA LYS A 503 29.23 -5.84 -20.45
C LYS A 503 30.10 -5.59 -19.21
N GLY A 504 30.72 -6.65 -18.69
CA GLY A 504 31.69 -6.58 -17.61
C GLY A 504 31.08 -6.42 -16.21
N LEU A 505 29.79 -6.67 -16.06
CA LEU A 505 29.14 -6.66 -14.75
C LEU A 505 29.56 -7.90 -13.95
N SER A 506 29.52 -7.81 -12.63
CA SER A 506 29.69 -8.97 -11.75
C SER A 506 28.34 -9.64 -11.53
N ILE A 507 28.30 -10.96 -11.67
CA ILE A 507 27.12 -11.74 -11.30
C ILE A 507 26.85 -11.59 -9.80
N THR A 508 25.59 -11.38 -9.44
CA THR A 508 25.16 -11.28 -8.04
C THR A 508 24.21 -12.40 -7.68
N HIS A 509 24.03 -12.63 -6.37
CA HIS A 509 23.09 -13.62 -5.85
C HIS A 509 21.67 -13.44 -6.43
N ASN A 510 21.22 -12.19 -6.61
CA ASN A 510 19.90 -11.85 -7.16
C ASN A 510 19.72 -12.22 -8.64
N CYS A 511 20.78 -12.54 -9.37
CA CYS A 511 20.69 -12.96 -10.78
C CYS A 511 20.34 -14.45 -10.92
N LEU A 512 20.70 -15.27 -9.92
CA LEU A 512 20.54 -16.73 -9.98
C LEU A 512 19.09 -17.23 -10.01
N PRO A 513 18.10 -16.62 -9.32
CA PRO A 513 16.71 -17.07 -9.38
C PRO A 513 16.17 -17.11 -10.82
N TYR A 514 16.52 -16.12 -11.65
CA TYR A 514 16.09 -16.08 -13.06
C TYR A 514 16.62 -17.29 -13.84
N VAL A 515 17.90 -17.63 -13.64
CA VAL A 515 18.56 -18.77 -14.29
C VAL A 515 17.95 -20.09 -13.81
N TYR A 516 17.80 -20.25 -12.48
CA TYR A 516 17.24 -21.48 -11.90
C TYR A 516 15.78 -21.71 -12.29
N ASN A 517 14.95 -20.66 -12.36
CA ASN A 517 13.57 -20.79 -12.83
C ASN A 517 13.53 -21.32 -14.27
N VAL A 518 14.21 -20.64 -15.22
CA VAL A 518 14.21 -21.08 -16.63
C VAL A 518 14.77 -22.49 -16.82
N LEU A 519 15.79 -22.85 -16.03
CA LEU A 519 16.34 -24.20 -16.06
C LEU A 519 15.34 -25.24 -15.58
N MET A 520 14.71 -25.03 -14.43
CA MET A 520 13.76 -26.01 -13.88
C MET A 520 12.47 -26.07 -14.69
N ASP A 521 11.97 -24.95 -15.22
CA ASP A 521 10.83 -24.87 -16.14
C ASP A 521 11.10 -25.62 -17.46
N SER A 522 12.38 -25.77 -17.86
CA SER A 522 12.76 -26.50 -19.08
C SER A 522 12.89 -28.02 -18.91
N LEU A 523 12.82 -28.52 -17.67
CA LEU A 523 12.93 -29.95 -17.37
C LEU A 523 11.54 -30.60 -17.36
N ASP A 524 11.36 -31.60 -18.21
CA ASP A 524 10.13 -32.39 -18.23
C ASP A 524 9.91 -33.08 -16.87
N ASN A 525 8.67 -33.03 -16.36
CA ASN A 525 8.24 -33.67 -15.12
C ASN A 525 9.10 -33.35 -13.87
N ILE A 526 9.60 -32.12 -13.74
CA ILE A 526 10.41 -31.70 -12.58
C ILE A 526 9.71 -31.97 -11.23
N LEU A 527 8.38 -31.89 -11.19
CA LEU A 527 7.56 -32.18 -10.00
C LEU A 527 7.65 -33.65 -9.55
N GLU A 528 7.91 -34.57 -10.50
CA GLU A 528 8.12 -36.00 -10.26
C GLU A 528 9.58 -36.34 -9.92
N SER A 529 10.50 -35.38 -10.08
CA SER A 529 11.95 -35.57 -9.92
C SER A 529 12.56 -34.65 -8.85
N PRO A 530 12.08 -34.69 -7.59
CA PRO A 530 12.52 -33.75 -6.55
C PRO A 530 14.01 -33.90 -6.18
N GLU A 531 14.63 -35.04 -6.46
CA GLU A 531 16.07 -35.27 -6.28
C GLU A 531 16.93 -34.35 -7.16
N VAL A 532 16.47 -33.97 -8.35
CA VAL A 532 17.18 -33.00 -9.21
C VAL A 532 17.25 -31.64 -8.53
N VAL A 533 16.15 -31.18 -7.93
CA VAL A 533 16.10 -29.93 -7.15
C VAL A 533 17.04 -30.01 -5.95
N TRP A 534 17.09 -31.16 -5.26
CA TRP A 534 18.02 -31.38 -4.16
C TRP A 534 19.49 -31.30 -4.60
N GLN A 535 19.85 -31.90 -5.74
CA GLN A 535 21.20 -31.83 -6.29
C GLN A 535 21.59 -30.39 -6.65
N LEU A 536 20.70 -29.66 -7.31
CA LEU A 536 20.91 -28.25 -7.63
C LEU A 536 21.10 -27.40 -6.37
N TYR A 537 20.26 -27.59 -5.36
CA TYR A 537 20.41 -26.90 -4.07
C TYR A 537 21.73 -27.27 -3.38
N LYS A 538 22.14 -28.55 -3.40
CA LYS A 538 23.38 -28.98 -2.77
C LYS A 538 24.58 -28.27 -3.39
N GLN A 539 24.65 -28.19 -4.72
CA GLN A 539 25.73 -27.48 -5.40
C GLN A 539 25.69 -25.97 -5.13
N TYR A 540 24.50 -25.38 -5.19
CA TYR A 540 24.29 -23.99 -4.78
C TYR A 540 24.81 -23.72 -3.37
N SER A 541 24.46 -24.56 -2.40
CA SER A 541 24.87 -24.39 -1.00
C SER A 541 26.40 -24.47 -0.84
N LEU A 542 27.07 -25.38 -1.57
CA LEU A 542 28.52 -25.53 -1.53
C LEU A 542 29.25 -24.32 -2.12
N VAL A 543 28.81 -23.84 -3.29
CA VAL A 543 29.40 -22.66 -3.93
C VAL A 543 29.19 -21.43 -3.06
N VAL A 544 27.97 -21.23 -2.57
CA VAL A 544 27.63 -20.06 -1.76
C VAL A 544 28.39 -20.02 -0.44
N SER A 545 28.54 -21.15 0.26
CA SER A 545 29.35 -21.23 1.48
C SER A 545 30.84 -20.93 1.27
N ASN A 546 31.36 -21.16 0.06
CA ASN A 546 32.78 -20.93 -0.27
C ASN A 546 33.03 -19.62 -1.03
N SER A 547 31.97 -18.90 -1.42
CA SER A 547 32.06 -17.70 -2.25
C SER A 547 32.02 -16.40 -1.43
N SER A 548 32.46 -15.30 -2.04
CA SER A 548 32.26 -13.94 -1.52
C SER A 548 30.89 -13.34 -1.90
N LEU A 549 29.91 -14.15 -2.32
CA LEU A 549 28.60 -13.66 -2.72
C LEU A 549 27.87 -13.09 -1.52
N ASN A 550 27.43 -11.84 -1.62
CA ASN A 550 26.65 -11.20 -0.57
C ASN A 550 25.20 -11.70 -0.61
N ILE A 551 24.87 -12.68 0.22
CA ILE A 551 23.53 -13.26 0.34
C ILE A 551 22.68 -12.35 1.21
N THR A 552 21.75 -11.61 0.60
CA THR A 552 20.88 -10.66 1.32
C THR A 552 19.40 -11.03 1.28
N CYS A 553 19.00 -11.92 0.38
CA CYS A 553 17.61 -12.37 0.19
C CYS A 553 17.55 -13.89 -0.05
N ASP A 554 16.35 -14.45 0.03
CA ASP A 554 16.08 -15.88 -0.15
C ASP A 554 15.40 -16.22 -1.48
N GLU A 555 15.57 -15.40 -2.52
CA GLU A 555 14.90 -15.58 -3.81
C GLU A 555 15.29 -16.91 -4.49
N VAL A 556 16.56 -17.34 -4.39
CA VAL A 556 16.98 -18.66 -4.92
C VAL A 556 16.28 -19.80 -4.19
N ILE A 557 16.12 -19.68 -2.87
CA ILE A 557 15.40 -20.68 -2.08
C ILE A 557 13.91 -20.67 -2.43
N THR A 558 13.34 -19.49 -2.68
CA THR A 558 11.96 -19.33 -3.17
C THR A 558 11.76 -20.14 -4.45
N THR A 559 12.68 -19.99 -5.42
CA THR A 559 12.67 -20.77 -6.67
C THR A 559 12.68 -22.29 -6.44
N PHE A 560 13.54 -22.81 -5.55
CA PHE A 560 13.53 -24.24 -5.23
C PHE A 560 12.25 -24.70 -4.52
N LEU A 561 11.74 -23.91 -3.58
CA LEU A 561 10.52 -24.24 -2.85
C LEU A 561 9.29 -24.21 -3.74
N ASP A 562 9.22 -23.26 -4.69
CA ASP A 562 8.10 -23.16 -5.62
C ASP A 562 8.03 -24.41 -6.52
N HIS A 563 9.16 -24.89 -7.06
CA HIS A 563 9.20 -26.13 -7.86
C HIS A 563 9.01 -27.43 -7.05
N LEU A 564 9.19 -27.38 -5.73
CA LEU A 564 8.96 -28.54 -4.86
C LEU A 564 7.56 -28.58 -4.30
N LEU A 565 6.95 -27.42 -4.03
CA LEU A 565 5.74 -27.35 -3.21
C LEU A 565 4.56 -26.76 -3.95
N ARG A 566 4.72 -25.97 -5.03
CA ARG A 566 3.56 -25.38 -5.73
C ARG A 566 3.14 -26.20 -6.94
N THR A 567 1.87 -26.11 -7.28
CA THR A 567 1.30 -26.64 -8.53
C THR A 567 0.66 -25.52 -9.33
N ASP A 568 0.45 -25.74 -10.62
CA ASP A 568 -0.32 -24.84 -11.48
C ASP A 568 -1.83 -25.14 -11.46
N GLU A 569 -2.28 -26.05 -10.59
CA GLU A 569 -3.69 -26.41 -10.51
C GLU A 569 -4.52 -25.26 -9.92
N ASP A 570 -5.71 -25.03 -10.48
CA ASP A 570 -6.61 -23.94 -10.09
C ASP A 570 -7.39 -24.28 -8.79
N THR A 571 -6.65 -24.61 -7.73
CA THR A 571 -7.19 -24.95 -6.41
C THR A 571 -7.00 -23.79 -5.43
N SER A 572 -7.78 -23.78 -4.35
CA SER A 572 -7.67 -22.73 -3.31
C SER A 572 -6.32 -22.69 -2.58
N PHE A 573 -5.54 -23.77 -2.69
CA PHE A 573 -4.18 -23.90 -2.18
C PHE A 573 -3.40 -24.86 -3.09
N PRO A 574 -2.76 -24.35 -4.17
CA PRO A 574 -2.15 -25.17 -5.19
C PRO A 574 -0.78 -25.68 -4.75
N VAL A 575 -0.79 -26.76 -3.97
CA VAL A 575 0.41 -27.32 -3.35
C VAL A 575 0.52 -28.82 -3.59
N ILE A 576 1.74 -29.28 -3.82
CA ILE A 576 2.08 -30.68 -4.07
C ILE A 576 1.85 -31.51 -2.79
N HIS A 577 1.14 -32.63 -2.94
CA HIS A 577 0.84 -33.56 -1.84
C HIS A 577 1.94 -34.60 -1.58
N THR A 578 2.93 -34.70 -2.46
CA THR A 578 3.99 -35.73 -2.42
C THR A 578 4.91 -35.55 -1.21
N ILE A 579 5.01 -36.60 -0.38
CA ILE A 579 5.82 -36.60 0.84
C ILE A 579 7.32 -36.41 0.57
N GLU A 580 7.82 -36.88 -0.57
CA GLU A 580 9.22 -36.76 -0.95
C GLU A 580 9.62 -35.31 -1.23
N ASN A 581 8.83 -34.59 -2.01
CA ASN A 581 9.03 -33.17 -2.28
C ASN A 581 9.02 -32.35 -0.97
N TYR A 582 8.07 -32.64 -0.08
CA TYR A 582 8.01 -32.02 1.25
C TYR A 582 9.26 -32.31 2.09
N ARG A 583 9.76 -33.55 2.09
CA ARG A 583 11.00 -33.91 2.80
C ARG A 583 12.21 -33.15 2.27
N ILE A 584 12.31 -32.97 0.95
CA ILE A 584 13.40 -32.21 0.34
C ILE A 584 13.27 -30.72 0.65
N ALA A 585 12.07 -30.14 0.55
CA ALA A 585 11.81 -28.76 0.95
C ALA A 585 12.22 -28.51 2.41
N LYS A 586 11.88 -29.43 3.33
CA LYS A 586 12.30 -29.39 4.75
C LYS A 586 13.82 -29.50 4.93
N LYS A 587 14.54 -30.20 4.05
CA LYS A 587 16.02 -30.20 4.07
C LYS A 587 16.60 -28.87 3.61
N ILE A 588 16.00 -28.25 2.59
CA ILE A 588 16.43 -26.96 2.04
C ILE A 588 16.26 -25.84 3.07
N THR A 589 15.24 -25.89 3.93
CA THR A 589 15.05 -24.86 4.96
C THR A 589 16.20 -24.75 5.96
N LYS A 590 17.08 -25.77 6.07
CA LYS A 590 18.33 -25.69 6.85
C LYS A 590 19.18 -24.48 6.46
N PHE A 591 19.09 -24.04 5.21
CA PHE A 591 19.73 -22.82 4.71
C PHE A 591 19.50 -21.60 5.62
N TYR A 592 18.26 -21.39 6.09
CA TYR A 592 17.90 -20.21 6.87
C TYR A 592 18.54 -20.16 8.26
N TYR A 593 18.96 -21.31 8.77
CA TYR A 593 19.64 -21.42 10.07
C TYR A 593 21.15 -21.18 9.93
N THR A 594 21.73 -21.53 8.79
CA THR A 594 23.17 -21.34 8.51
C THR A 594 23.52 -19.88 8.24
N PHE A 595 22.60 -19.09 7.67
CA PHE A 595 22.83 -17.69 7.31
C PHE A 595 22.00 -16.75 8.21
N PRO A 596 22.57 -16.20 9.31
CA PRO A 596 21.82 -15.41 10.28
C PRO A 596 21.30 -14.08 9.73
N ASP A 597 22.00 -13.46 8.79
CA ASP A 597 21.64 -12.13 8.26
C ASP A 597 20.66 -12.17 7.09
N ILE A 598 20.26 -13.36 6.62
CA ILE A 598 19.32 -13.48 5.51
C ILE A 598 17.91 -13.05 5.90
N LYS A 599 17.27 -12.29 5.03
CA LYS A 599 15.86 -11.93 5.14
C LYS A 599 14.98 -13.07 4.61
N LEU A 600 14.35 -13.81 5.53
CA LEU A 600 13.36 -14.83 5.19
C LEU A 600 12.08 -14.18 4.62
N SER A 601 11.65 -14.63 3.44
CA SER A 601 10.41 -14.23 2.79
C SER A 601 9.18 -14.72 3.58
N SER A 602 8.21 -13.82 3.78
CA SER A 602 6.91 -14.18 4.37
C SER A 602 6.22 -15.27 3.55
N LEU A 603 6.30 -15.19 2.21
CA LEU A 603 5.67 -16.16 1.31
C LEU A 603 6.26 -17.56 1.48
N ASN A 604 7.58 -17.69 1.63
CA ASN A 604 8.23 -18.97 1.88
C ASN A 604 7.78 -19.56 3.21
N SER A 605 7.77 -18.74 4.26
CA SER A 605 7.32 -19.20 5.58
C SER A 605 5.83 -19.59 5.58
N GLU A 606 4.98 -18.87 4.84
CA GLU A 606 3.56 -19.19 4.65
C GLU A 606 3.40 -20.53 3.93
N LEU A 607 4.07 -20.70 2.79
CA LEU A 607 4.04 -21.92 1.99
C LEU A 607 4.47 -23.14 2.82
N LEU A 608 5.59 -23.05 3.52
CA LEU A 608 6.12 -24.14 4.35
C LEU A 608 5.17 -24.50 5.50
N ILE A 609 4.63 -23.51 6.22
CA ILE A 609 3.71 -23.73 7.34
C ILE A 609 2.38 -24.33 6.84
N GLN A 610 1.82 -23.79 5.77
CA GLN A 610 0.57 -24.27 5.19
C GLN A 610 0.73 -25.71 4.69
N THR A 611 1.81 -26.00 3.96
CA THR A 611 2.12 -27.35 3.48
C THR A 611 2.30 -28.33 4.65
N ALA A 612 3.04 -27.92 5.68
CA ALA A 612 3.28 -28.76 6.86
C ALA A 612 1.98 -29.08 7.63
N LEU A 613 1.11 -28.10 7.90
CA LEU A 613 -0.07 -28.30 8.76
C LEU A 613 -1.32 -28.74 8.00
N LEU A 614 -1.57 -28.21 6.81
CA LEU A 614 -2.80 -28.50 6.06
C LEU A 614 -2.70 -29.85 5.36
N ILE A 615 -1.51 -30.21 4.84
CA ILE A 615 -1.29 -31.45 4.09
C ILE A 615 -0.63 -32.53 4.96
N HIS A 616 0.59 -32.30 5.44
CA HIS A 616 1.40 -33.37 6.07
C HIS A 616 1.20 -33.53 7.58
N LYS A 617 0.41 -32.66 8.23
CA LYS A 617 0.16 -32.67 9.68
C LYS A 617 1.42 -32.61 10.56
N ASP A 618 2.52 -32.02 10.06
CA ASP A 618 3.79 -31.87 10.78
C ASP A 618 3.80 -30.58 11.62
N TYR A 619 3.18 -30.66 12.80
CA TYR A 619 3.09 -29.53 13.73
C TYR A 619 4.48 -29.04 14.20
N SER A 620 5.41 -29.96 14.43
CA SER A 620 6.74 -29.65 14.96
C SER A 620 7.51 -28.71 14.04
N PHE A 621 7.53 -29.02 12.74
CA PHE A 621 8.21 -28.24 11.74
C PHE A 621 7.52 -26.90 11.48
N ALA A 622 6.18 -26.88 11.43
CA ALA A 622 5.44 -25.64 11.25
C ALA A 622 5.71 -24.65 12.38
N LEU A 623 5.75 -25.12 13.64
CA LEU A 623 6.07 -24.29 14.79
C LEU A 623 7.51 -23.77 14.74
N GLU A 624 8.46 -24.61 14.30
CA GLU A 624 9.86 -24.23 14.10
C GLU A 624 9.99 -23.11 13.06
N MET A 625 9.34 -23.28 11.90
CA MET A 625 9.32 -22.28 10.83
C MET A 625 8.65 -20.98 11.26
N LEU A 626 7.58 -21.05 12.04
CA LEU A 626 6.93 -19.86 12.59
C LEU A 626 7.88 -19.12 13.55
N LYS A 627 8.54 -19.83 14.47
CA LYS A 627 9.52 -19.24 15.39
C LYS A 627 10.67 -18.59 14.63
N LEU A 628 11.20 -19.25 13.61
CA LEU A 628 12.24 -18.71 12.75
C LEU A 628 11.78 -17.42 12.04
N SER A 629 10.58 -17.43 11.45
CA SER A 629 9.98 -16.25 10.82
C SER A 629 9.88 -15.07 11.80
N ARG A 630 9.47 -15.33 13.04
CA ARG A 630 9.42 -14.32 14.10
C ARG A 630 10.80 -13.81 14.51
N GLN A 631 11.80 -14.69 14.64
CA GLN A 631 13.18 -14.31 14.95
C GLN A 631 13.80 -13.43 13.86
N LYS A 632 13.44 -13.67 12.59
CA LYS A 632 13.86 -12.85 11.43
C LYS A 632 13.05 -11.56 11.28
N GLY A 633 12.16 -11.24 12.22
CA GLY A 633 11.42 -9.98 12.27
C GLY A 633 10.17 -9.92 11.39
N ASN A 634 9.69 -11.05 10.87
CA ASN A 634 8.47 -11.07 10.07
C ASN A 634 7.22 -10.98 10.96
N PRO A 635 6.23 -10.13 10.61
CA PRO A 635 4.96 -10.08 11.31
C PRO A 635 4.10 -11.30 11.00
N PHE A 636 3.13 -11.59 11.88
CA PHE A 636 2.14 -12.63 11.62
C PHE A 636 1.32 -12.26 10.38
N THR A 637 1.15 -13.23 9.48
CA THR A 637 0.20 -13.15 8.37
C THR A 637 -0.94 -14.14 8.57
N PHE A 638 -2.04 -13.92 7.85
CA PHE A 638 -3.22 -14.77 7.98
C PHE A 638 -2.87 -16.21 7.61
N ASN A 639 -2.10 -16.37 6.53
CA ASN A 639 -1.68 -17.65 5.98
C ASN A 639 -0.69 -18.41 6.88
N GLN A 640 0.04 -17.71 7.77
CA GLN A 640 0.87 -18.37 8.79
C GLN A 640 0.04 -18.90 9.96
N VAL A 641 -0.97 -18.16 10.42
CA VAL A 641 -1.69 -18.47 11.68
C VAL A 641 -2.93 -19.34 11.45
N TYR A 642 -3.69 -19.11 10.38
CA TYR A 642 -4.88 -19.89 10.05
C TYR A 642 -4.63 -21.41 10.03
N PRO A 643 -3.51 -21.92 9.47
CA PRO A 643 -3.22 -23.36 9.50
C PRO A 643 -3.10 -23.95 10.90
N PHE A 644 -2.59 -23.20 11.88
CA PHE A 644 -2.55 -23.65 13.28
C PHE A 644 -3.97 -23.73 13.87
N ILE A 645 -4.80 -22.72 13.62
CA ILE A 645 -6.22 -22.72 14.05
C ILE A 645 -6.93 -23.95 13.46
N LYS A 646 -6.77 -24.17 12.16
CA LYS A 646 -7.40 -25.27 11.43
C LYS A 646 -6.91 -26.63 11.91
N TYR A 647 -5.60 -26.81 12.10
CA TYR A 647 -5.00 -28.04 12.62
C TYR A 647 -5.57 -28.43 13.99
N HIS A 648 -5.56 -27.51 14.96
CA HIS A 648 -6.10 -27.76 16.30
C HIS A 648 -7.62 -27.99 16.26
N TYR A 649 -8.34 -27.23 15.43
CA TYR A 649 -9.78 -27.43 15.24
C TYR A 649 -10.12 -28.83 14.71
N ASP A 650 -9.41 -29.29 13.67
CA ASP A 650 -9.63 -30.62 13.07
C ASP A 650 -9.30 -31.76 14.06
N ASN A 651 -8.35 -31.52 14.96
CA ASN A 651 -7.99 -32.45 16.05
C ASN A 651 -8.87 -32.32 17.31
N LYS A 652 -9.88 -31.44 17.29
CA LYS A 652 -10.79 -31.15 18.43
C LYS A 652 -10.12 -30.50 19.65
N GLU A 653 -8.97 -29.85 19.46
CA GLU A 653 -8.20 -29.09 20.44
C GLU A 653 -8.65 -27.62 20.44
N TYR A 654 -9.90 -27.36 20.86
CA TYR A 654 -10.54 -26.06 20.67
C TYR A 654 -9.93 -24.92 21.51
N SER A 655 -9.35 -25.22 22.67
CA SER A 655 -8.64 -24.25 23.51
C SER A 655 -7.40 -23.70 22.81
N GLU A 656 -6.63 -24.57 22.19
CA GLU A 656 -5.40 -24.25 21.46
C GLU A 656 -5.74 -23.49 20.17
N ALA A 657 -6.77 -23.95 19.45
CA ALA A 657 -7.30 -23.25 18.29
C ALA A 657 -7.73 -21.81 18.64
N ARG A 658 -8.32 -21.63 19.84
CA ARG A 658 -8.72 -20.32 20.33
C ARG A 658 -7.54 -19.39 20.60
N VAL A 659 -6.46 -19.90 21.20
CA VAL A 659 -5.24 -19.11 21.45
C VAL A 659 -4.68 -18.55 20.14
N TRP A 660 -4.60 -19.38 19.10
CA TRP A 660 -4.15 -18.93 17.78
C TRP A 660 -5.11 -17.94 17.13
N TYR A 661 -6.41 -18.12 17.30
CA TYR A 661 -7.41 -17.16 16.84
C TYR A 661 -7.25 -15.78 17.50
N ASP A 662 -7.04 -15.74 18.82
CA ASP A 662 -6.82 -14.49 19.55
C ASP A 662 -5.53 -13.78 19.10
N GLU A 663 -4.46 -14.52 18.81
CA GLU A 663 -3.22 -13.93 18.27
C GLU A 663 -3.39 -13.40 16.83
N LEU A 664 -4.18 -14.09 15.99
CA LEU A 664 -4.58 -13.60 14.67
C LEU A 664 -5.38 -12.28 14.78
N ALA A 665 -6.37 -12.23 15.65
CA ALA A 665 -7.19 -11.04 15.88
C ALA A 665 -6.37 -9.87 16.44
N LYS A 666 -5.45 -10.15 17.37
CA LYS A 666 -4.54 -9.18 17.99
C LYS A 666 -3.54 -8.59 16.99
N SER A 667 -2.94 -9.42 16.14
CA SER A 667 -2.03 -8.99 15.08
C SER A 667 -2.73 -8.24 13.94
N GLY A 668 -4.04 -8.45 13.79
CA GLY A 668 -4.84 -7.86 12.73
C GLY A 668 -4.58 -8.50 11.36
N ALA A 669 -4.01 -9.71 11.33
CA ALA A 669 -3.71 -10.42 10.10
C ALA A 669 -5.01 -10.77 9.36
N GLY A 670 -5.19 -10.24 8.14
CA GLY A 670 -6.41 -10.39 7.35
C GLY A 670 -6.17 -11.13 6.03
N SER A 671 -7.24 -11.63 5.44
CA SER A 671 -7.24 -12.27 4.12
C SER A 671 -8.50 -11.89 3.33
N THR A 672 -8.49 -12.12 2.02
CA THR A 672 -9.69 -12.06 1.17
C THR A 672 -10.02 -13.42 0.54
N GLY A 673 -9.25 -14.46 0.88
CA GLY A 673 -9.40 -15.81 0.33
C GLY A 673 -10.49 -16.65 1.00
N ILE A 674 -10.69 -17.85 0.46
CA ILE A 674 -11.73 -18.81 0.89
C ILE A 674 -11.56 -19.20 2.37
N MET A 675 -10.31 -19.40 2.81
CA MET A 675 -9.94 -19.76 4.19
C MET A 675 -10.52 -18.80 5.25
N LEU A 676 -10.75 -17.52 4.90
CA LEU A 676 -11.36 -16.57 5.82
C LEU A 676 -12.83 -16.91 6.11
N SER A 677 -13.58 -17.33 5.10
CA SER A 677 -14.99 -17.72 5.27
C SER A 677 -15.11 -18.95 6.15
N GLU A 678 -14.20 -19.91 6.00
CA GLU A 678 -14.13 -21.09 6.87
C GLU A 678 -13.78 -20.70 8.30
N LEU A 679 -12.78 -19.84 8.50
CA LEU A 679 -12.41 -19.34 9.83
C LEU A 679 -13.62 -18.69 10.54
N PHE A 680 -14.42 -17.91 9.81
CA PHE A 680 -15.64 -17.33 10.37
C PHE A 680 -16.71 -18.38 10.68
N GLY A 681 -16.76 -19.49 9.94
CA GLY A 681 -17.59 -20.65 10.26
C GLY A 681 -17.17 -21.29 11.59
N ILE A 682 -15.88 -21.58 11.74
CA ILE A 682 -15.29 -22.13 12.98
C ILE A 682 -15.57 -21.22 14.16
N ALA A 683 -15.27 -19.92 14.02
CA ALA A 683 -15.47 -18.94 15.07
C ALA A 683 -16.95 -18.80 15.47
N LYS A 684 -17.88 -18.87 14.51
CA LYS A 684 -19.33 -18.84 14.81
C LYS A 684 -19.75 -20.10 15.57
N GLN A 685 -19.30 -21.27 15.13
CA GLN A 685 -19.62 -22.56 15.76
C GLN A 685 -19.11 -22.63 17.21
N LEU A 686 -17.94 -22.06 17.48
CA LEU A 686 -17.30 -22.09 18.80
C LEU A 686 -17.59 -20.83 19.65
N GLY A 687 -18.45 -19.92 19.20
CA GLY A 687 -18.84 -18.72 19.97
C GLY A 687 -17.71 -17.70 20.15
N TRP A 688 -16.76 -17.62 19.22
CA TRP A 688 -15.65 -16.66 19.29
C TRP A 688 -16.07 -15.26 18.79
N PRO A 689 -15.53 -14.17 19.38
CA PRO A 689 -15.94 -12.82 19.05
C PRO A 689 -15.44 -12.44 17.64
N VAL A 690 -16.36 -12.36 16.67
CA VAL A 690 -16.10 -11.85 15.33
C VAL A 690 -17.28 -11.03 14.82
N ASN A 691 -17.02 -9.82 14.34
CA ASN A 691 -17.96 -9.10 13.47
C ASN A 691 -17.77 -9.54 12.01
N SER A 692 -18.07 -10.81 11.71
CA SER A 692 -17.85 -11.40 10.38
C SER A 692 -18.63 -10.65 9.29
N CYS A 693 -19.86 -10.22 9.60
CA CYS A 693 -20.67 -9.37 8.73
C CYS A 693 -19.98 -8.04 8.40
N THR A 694 -19.46 -7.32 9.40
CA THR A 694 -18.76 -6.04 9.18
C THR A 694 -17.48 -6.24 8.37
N TYR A 695 -16.73 -7.30 8.63
CA TYR A 695 -15.52 -7.62 7.89
C TYR A 695 -15.83 -7.89 6.40
N LYS A 696 -16.79 -8.78 6.13
CA LYS A 696 -17.25 -9.09 4.76
C LYS A 696 -17.80 -7.85 4.06
N PHE A 697 -18.60 -7.04 4.75
CA PHE A 697 -19.13 -5.78 4.22
C PHE A 697 -18.00 -4.82 3.81
N ASN A 698 -16.97 -4.65 4.64
CA ASN A 698 -15.84 -3.78 4.33
C ASN A 698 -15.02 -4.30 3.13
N ILE A 699 -14.84 -5.62 3.00
CA ILE A 699 -14.23 -6.21 1.78
C ILE A 699 -15.07 -5.90 0.56
N THR A 700 -16.39 -6.15 0.60
CA THR A 700 -17.30 -5.88 -0.53
C THR A 700 -17.28 -4.40 -0.91
N LYS A 701 -17.32 -3.50 0.08
CA LYS A 701 -17.21 -2.06 -0.14
C LYS A 701 -15.87 -1.70 -0.80
N ARG A 702 -14.77 -2.29 -0.34
CA ARG A 702 -13.45 -2.11 -0.95
C ARG A 702 -13.40 -2.60 -2.41
N LYS A 703 -13.97 -3.77 -2.72
CA LYS A 703 -14.09 -4.27 -4.10
C LYS A 703 -14.88 -3.29 -4.98
N ARG A 704 -16.01 -2.78 -4.48
CA ARG A 704 -16.80 -1.77 -5.18
C ARG A 704 -16.01 -0.48 -5.43
N HIS A 705 -15.31 0.04 -4.42
CA HIS A 705 -14.48 1.24 -4.58
C HIS A 705 -13.32 1.00 -5.56
N ASN A 706 -12.68 -0.17 -5.54
CA ASN A 706 -11.64 -0.50 -6.50
C ASN A 706 -12.20 -0.52 -7.93
N LYS A 707 -13.38 -1.10 -8.15
CA LYS A 707 -14.05 -1.06 -9.45
C LYS A 707 -14.35 0.38 -9.90
N GLN A 708 -14.93 1.19 -9.01
CA GLN A 708 -15.21 2.60 -9.31
C GLN A 708 -13.93 3.39 -9.64
N ALA A 709 -12.86 3.17 -8.89
CA ALA A 709 -11.56 3.79 -9.14
C ALA A 709 -10.96 3.35 -10.48
N LEU A 710 -11.11 2.07 -10.87
CA LEU A 710 -10.69 1.60 -12.19
C LEU A 710 -11.51 2.26 -13.29
N ASP A 711 -12.83 2.33 -13.12
CA ASP A 711 -13.72 3.00 -14.08
C ASP A 711 -13.36 4.49 -14.22
N GLU A 712 -13.01 5.17 -13.12
CA GLU A 712 -12.53 6.56 -13.12
C GLU A 712 -11.19 6.69 -13.85
N ILE A 713 -10.22 5.84 -13.52
CA ILE A 713 -8.91 5.80 -14.19
C ILE A 713 -9.13 5.61 -15.70
N GLN A 714 -9.91 4.62 -16.11
CA GLN A 714 -10.16 4.28 -17.52
C GLN A 714 -10.86 5.42 -18.29
N LYS A 715 -11.78 6.16 -17.65
CA LYS A 715 -12.49 7.28 -18.27
C LYS A 715 -11.62 8.51 -18.50
N ASP A 716 -10.62 8.73 -17.65
CA ASP A 716 -9.71 9.87 -17.75
C ASP A 716 -8.71 9.68 -18.90
N SER A 717 -9.16 9.66 -20.16
CA SER A 717 -8.28 9.38 -21.31
C SER A 717 -7.15 10.42 -21.47
N ALA A 718 -7.34 11.68 -21.09
CA ALA A 718 -6.29 12.71 -21.24
C ALA A 718 -6.58 14.00 -20.45
N MET A 719 -6.50 13.98 -19.11
CA MET A 719 -6.47 15.24 -18.34
C MET A 719 -5.07 15.84 -18.18
N PHE A 720 -4.03 15.17 -18.70
CA PHE A 720 -2.64 15.63 -18.64
C PHE A 720 -2.20 16.40 -19.89
N ILE A 721 -2.96 16.31 -20.98
CA ILE A 721 -2.65 16.97 -22.24
C ILE A 721 -3.97 17.54 -22.75
N GLU A 722 -4.26 18.80 -22.44
CA GLU A 722 -5.01 19.58 -23.43
C GLU A 722 -4.20 19.42 -24.71
N LYS A 723 -4.82 18.91 -25.78
CA LYS A 723 -4.27 18.98 -27.13
C LYS A 723 -4.02 20.46 -27.42
N SER A 724 -2.90 21.00 -26.97
CA SER A 724 -2.36 22.22 -27.51
C SER A 724 -2.00 21.86 -28.94
N ASP A 725 -2.74 22.44 -29.87
CA ASP A 725 -2.55 22.34 -31.32
C ASP A 725 -1.08 22.13 -31.68
N ILE A 726 -0.69 20.86 -31.83
CA ILE A 726 0.43 20.52 -32.68
C ILE A 726 -0.22 20.52 -34.04
N ASP A 727 0.05 21.62 -34.74
CA ASP A 727 -0.32 21.92 -36.11
C ASP A 727 0.28 20.85 -37.04
N ASP A 728 -0.24 19.63 -36.99
CA ASP A 728 -0.10 18.66 -38.07
C ASP A 728 -1.10 19.10 -39.13
N GLY A 729 -0.65 20.03 -39.97
CA GLY A 729 -1.31 20.37 -41.22
C GLY A 729 -1.43 19.12 -42.08
N ARG A 730 -2.55 18.40 -41.91
CA ARG A 730 -3.22 17.50 -42.86
C ARG A 730 -4.54 17.06 -42.23
N ASP A 731 -5.58 17.80 -42.57
CA ASP A 731 -6.93 17.26 -42.67
C ASP A 731 -6.90 15.90 -43.37
N ASN A 732 -7.40 14.86 -42.71
CA ASN A 732 -8.53 14.08 -43.22
C ASN A 732 -8.95 12.98 -42.24
N ASP A 733 -10.27 12.83 -42.16
CA ASP A 733 -11.03 11.80 -41.49
C ASP A 733 -10.37 10.41 -41.43
N HIS A 734 -10.01 9.96 -40.23
CA HIS A 734 -9.97 8.52 -39.94
C HIS A 734 -10.73 8.19 -38.66
N GLN A 735 -11.85 7.52 -38.88
CA GLN A 735 -12.58 6.72 -37.92
C GLN A 735 -11.60 5.94 -37.05
N ILE A 736 -11.81 5.99 -35.74
CA ILE A 736 -11.12 5.17 -34.75
C ILE A 736 -11.56 3.72 -34.99
N ALA A 737 -10.86 3.07 -35.91
CA ALA A 737 -10.86 1.63 -36.07
C ALA A 737 -9.94 1.07 -34.99
N THR A 738 -10.54 0.48 -33.97
CA THR A 738 -9.87 -0.50 -33.12
C THR A 738 -9.42 -1.67 -34.01
N ASN A 739 -8.13 -1.74 -34.37
CA ASN A 739 -7.31 -2.96 -34.55
C ASN A 739 -5.92 -2.65 -35.14
N ASN A 740 -4.87 -3.26 -34.56
CA ASN A 740 -3.45 -3.33 -35.00
C ASN A 740 -2.47 -2.16 -34.71
N ASN A 741 -2.36 -1.68 -33.45
CA ASN A 741 -1.48 -0.56 -33.08
C ASN A 741 -0.16 -0.91 -32.33
N ASN A 742 0.41 -2.11 -32.48
CA ASN A 742 1.71 -2.38 -31.83
C ASN A 742 2.87 -1.63 -32.50
N ASN A 743 2.86 -1.49 -33.83
CA ASN A 743 3.91 -0.74 -34.54
C ASN A 743 3.84 0.77 -34.24
N ASP A 744 2.65 1.31 -33.98
CA ASP A 744 2.50 2.72 -33.64
C ASP A 744 3.01 3.01 -32.22
N PHE A 745 2.75 2.10 -31.26
CA PHE A 745 3.21 2.27 -29.89
C PHE A 745 4.74 2.27 -29.78
N GLU A 746 5.41 1.32 -30.44
CA GLU A 746 6.88 1.21 -30.45
C GLU A 746 7.55 2.47 -31.04
N ASN A 747 7.07 2.91 -32.21
CA ASN A 747 7.62 4.06 -32.92
C ASN A 747 7.42 5.37 -32.15
N GLU A 748 6.22 5.55 -31.59
CA GLU A 748 5.90 6.74 -30.80
C GLU A 748 6.72 6.82 -29.52
N LEU A 749 6.91 5.68 -28.83
CA LEU A 749 7.77 5.60 -27.65
C LEU A 749 9.23 5.91 -28.00
N GLY A 750 9.73 5.40 -29.12
CA GLY A 750 11.07 5.69 -29.60
C GLY A 750 11.26 7.19 -29.86
N SER A 751 10.35 7.80 -30.61
CA SER A 751 10.37 9.23 -30.94
C SER A 751 10.37 10.13 -29.70
N ILE A 752 9.48 9.86 -28.73
CA ILE A 752 9.38 10.70 -27.53
C ILE A 752 10.63 10.60 -26.65
N LEU A 753 11.21 9.40 -26.51
CA LEU A 753 12.43 9.20 -25.72
C LEU A 753 13.64 9.86 -26.39
N GLN A 754 13.75 9.81 -27.71
CA GLN A 754 14.79 10.53 -28.46
C GLN A 754 14.68 12.04 -28.25
N SER A 755 13.47 12.60 -28.37
CA SER A 755 13.22 14.02 -28.11
C SER A 755 13.63 14.42 -26.69
N LEU A 756 13.26 13.62 -25.69
CA LEU A 756 13.61 13.86 -24.28
C LEU A 756 15.12 13.83 -24.04
N ASN A 757 15.83 12.91 -24.69
CA ASN A 757 17.29 12.77 -24.59
C ASN A 757 18.07 13.86 -25.34
N GLN A 758 17.52 14.41 -26.43
CA GLN A 758 18.15 15.52 -27.13
C GLN A 758 18.11 16.80 -26.30
N LYS A 759 16.98 17.08 -25.65
CA LYS A 759 16.82 18.26 -24.79
C LYS A 759 17.72 18.23 -23.57
N SER A 760 17.95 17.06 -22.97
CA SER A 760 18.81 16.92 -21.78
C SER A 760 20.30 17.18 -22.05
N LYS A 761 20.74 17.16 -23.31
CA LYS A 761 22.14 17.48 -23.71
C LYS A 761 22.37 18.98 -23.96
N ILE A 762 21.32 19.79 -24.03
CA ILE A 762 21.38 21.22 -24.37
C ILE A 762 21.37 22.11 -23.11
N THR A 763 20.96 21.56 -21.98
CA THR A 763 21.02 22.17 -20.63
C THR A 763 22.16 21.60 -19.81
#